data_AF-A0A5C8M7P0-F1
#
_entry.id   AF-A0A5C8M7P0-F1
#
_cell.length_a   1.000
_cell.length_b   1.000
_cell.length_c   1.000
_cell.angle_alpha   90.00
_cell.angle_beta   90.00
_cell.angle_gamma   90.00
#
_symmetry.space_group_name_H-M   'P 1'
#
loop_
_entity.id
_entity.type
_entity.pdbx_description
1 polymer ?
#
loop_
_entity_poly.entity_id
_entity_poly.type
_entity_poly.pdbx_seq_one_letter_code
_entity_poly.pdbx_strand_id
1 'polypeptide(L)'
;MIMKIMQSQYMARISVILVLSLLLSVFRADIAAAAALDTTPEVTVEVGSVIGEKGETVSVPVSIKQASAGISAYWIQIQYDKDFLDVVDVEGEAGESFLYKLYSNQGYINATWADMENGPIQTGGKLFTIKFAIKNNATPGDKPVTINAGHDQYSFLNEDLMDDDGNYIEFVKHHTNGKVTVNQKPIAAGVTISGTTKVGQTLTGGYTYSDAEGDAEGNSVYKWFRSNDAAGNGKSAIADATGKTYTLTTDDLDKYISFEVSPVAATGNLVGGRVESIPVGPVSNSYTVTFDSNNGSAAITQTVSHGGNATKPADPTKTGYTFGGWYKEAGLTNAWNFATDKVTAATTLYAKWTASEYTVSFNANGGSAVSDITASYDTTATEPSAPTKTGYLFGGWYKEAVLTNAWNFATDKVTAATTLYAKWTASEYTVTFDPNNGSTAFSQSVNHGGKATKPADPMKTGYTFKGWYTENDTAFDFNTAITGNVTVVAKWEAFSGDAYLVALSLSSGELTPGFAKEVTDYTTVVSHFVDQVSVTASVYDSHATLTINGKTATSGQATGPIGLIVGDNTITVLVTAQDDTTRLYTITVVREPEISPNAELDNLLLSHGTLTPGFSSDMTNYETRVGSGVSSMTVTALVYDTYATLKINGLATASGKASRPIALQAGRNVITVLVTAQDGVTNRSYTVIVTRESEPTTERPTETVIPEPESQSRFRVYVNGKTDEQIAVGTPVKENGKTVLEVNVDNAKLNNRLAHEGDKPVIIVPVMEPFDKVITALTGESVKALENKQAIVELQTPSGSYRLPAAEVAIESLSSKFGKEVKLTDIVVKIEIKKSDFAKVQLLEDVSNEGRFTVVVPPVDFTVTAAYNGETVHLDKFQIYVQREIPLPEGADPNKITTAIVLEQDGTVRHVPTYVTKRDGKAYAVVNSLTNSTYSLIWHPMTFADVELHWAKNAVNDMASRLVLNGVDEKSYRPDAPITRAELAAVIVRALGLSDRGQTAMFNDVKADDWYSGALVKAYEYGIIQGYEDGTFRPLNPITREETMVMMARAMKNVGLKKASGDTAQALSAFEDRQSVSVWAEQAAASLVTQQLVRGDEAGRLMPLSFISRAETAAIVQRMLIKANLIDNDQSQ
;
A
#
# COMPACT_ATOMS: atom_id res chain seq x y z
N MET A 1 -80.50 -47.91 -10.34
CA MET A 1 -80.08 -47.11 -9.18
C MET A 1 -79.28 -45.93 -9.76
N ILE A 2 -79.89 -44.79 -10.12
CA ILE A 2 -80.51 -43.73 -9.29
C ILE A 2 -79.47 -42.89 -8.54
N MET A 3 -78.94 -41.86 -9.23
CA MET A 3 -78.75 -40.44 -8.85
C MET A 3 -77.85 -39.77 -9.92
N LYS A 4 -78.20 -38.63 -10.57
CA LYS A 4 -78.35 -37.24 -10.08
C LYS A 4 -76.99 -36.60 -9.70
N ILE A 5 -76.61 -35.37 -10.11
CA ILE A 5 -77.33 -34.30 -10.86
C ILE A 5 -76.34 -33.25 -11.46
N MET A 6 -76.89 -32.23 -12.18
CA MET A 6 -76.27 -31.01 -12.79
C MET A 6 -75.98 -31.13 -14.30
N GLN A 7 -76.69 -30.44 -15.21
CA GLN A 7 -76.90 -28.98 -15.48
C GLN A 7 -75.84 -28.41 -16.44
N SER A 8 -76.18 -27.63 -17.49
CA SER A 8 -77.49 -27.37 -18.11
C SER A 8 -77.37 -26.78 -19.53
N GLN A 9 -78.51 -26.73 -20.25
CA GLN A 9 -78.80 -25.97 -21.49
C GLN A 9 -78.49 -26.66 -22.84
N TYR A 10 -79.38 -26.59 -23.85
CA TYR A 10 -80.86 -26.53 -23.79
C TYR A 10 -81.41 -27.10 -25.11
N MET A 11 -82.49 -27.89 -25.08
CA MET A 11 -83.05 -28.55 -26.26
C MET A 11 -84.57 -28.78 -26.11
N ALA A 12 -85.35 -28.37 -27.10
CA ALA A 12 -86.79 -28.64 -27.23
C ALA A 12 -87.09 -28.96 -28.70
N ARG A 13 -87.03 -30.24 -29.10
CA ARG A 13 -88.11 -31.24 -29.05
C ARG A 13 -89.14 -31.02 -30.18
N ILE A 14 -89.13 -31.83 -31.25
CA ILE A 14 -89.50 -33.27 -31.37
C ILE A 14 -91.02 -33.46 -31.49
N SER A 15 -91.42 -33.82 -32.73
CA SER A 15 -92.49 -34.74 -33.17
C SER A 15 -93.90 -34.68 -32.58
N VAL A 16 -94.92 -35.00 -33.41
CA VAL A 16 -95.84 -36.17 -33.24
C VAL A 16 -96.96 -36.21 -34.30
N ILE A 17 -96.95 -37.29 -35.13
CA ILE A 17 -98.08 -38.12 -35.60
C ILE A 17 -99.18 -37.59 -36.59
N LEU A 18 -99.32 -38.38 -37.68
CA LEU A 18 -100.49 -38.69 -38.55
C LEU A 18 -101.37 -37.59 -39.22
N VAL A 19 -101.66 -37.84 -40.51
CA VAL A 19 -102.97 -37.66 -41.22
C VAL A 19 -103.55 -36.22 -41.26
N LEU A 20 -103.76 -35.60 -42.43
CA LEU A 20 -104.68 -36.06 -43.48
C LEU A 20 -104.34 -35.51 -44.89
N SER A 21 -104.92 -36.17 -45.88
CA SER A 21 -104.86 -35.98 -47.33
C SER A 21 -105.25 -34.59 -47.91
N LEU A 22 -104.72 -34.33 -49.12
CA LEU A 22 -105.36 -33.65 -50.28
C LEU A 22 -105.39 -32.10 -50.43
N LEU A 23 -104.88 -31.68 -51.61
CA LEU A 23 -105.49 -30.80 -52.64
C LEU A 23 -105.08 -29.31 -52.82
N LEU A 24 -105.13 -28.92 -54.10
CA LEU A 24 -104.88 -27.62 -54.77
C LEU A 24 -103.40 -27.12 -54.77
N SER A 25 -102.70 -26.79 -55.87
CA SER A 25 -103.03 -26.39 -57.28
C SER A 25 -103.59 -24.96 -57.42
N VAL A 26 -103.27 -24.10 -58.43
CA VAL A 26 -102.61 -24.16 -59.76
C VAL A 26 -101.85 -22.83 -60.04
N PHE A 27 -100.86 -22.79 -60.95
CA PHE A 27 -100.65 -21.78 -62.06
C PHE A 27 -99.22 -21.96 -62.65
N ARG A 28 -99.01 -22.72 -63.74
CA ARG A 28 -99.24 -22.47 -65.20
C ARG A 28 -98.26 -21.49 -65.89
N ALA A 29 -97.58 -21.99 -66.93
CA ALA A 29 -97.27 -21.28 -68.17
C ALA A 29 -97.05 -22.32 -69.29
N ASP A 30 -97.71 -22.15 -70.45
CA ASP A 30 -97.89 -23.18 -71.49
C ASP A 30 -98.19 -22.52 -72.86
N ILE A 31 -97.74 -23.00 -74.04
CA ILE A 31 -96.79 -24.08 -74.44
C ILE A 31 -96.27 -23.83 -75.88
N ALA A 32 -95.18 -24.49 -76.32
CA ALA A 32 -94.73 -24.55 -77.74
C ALA A 32 -94.22 -25.97 -78.10
N ALA A 33 -94.37 -26.42 -79.36
CA ALA A 33 -94.22 -27.83 -79.74
C ALA A 33 -93.68 -28.09 -81.16
N ALA A 34 -93.20 -29.32 -81.36
CA ALA A 34 -92.97 -30.05 -82.62
C ALA A 34 -92.00 -29.47 -83.67
N ALA A 35 -90.89 -30.20 -83.89
CA ALA A 35 -90.11 -30.24 -85.11
C ALA A 35 -89.68 -31.70 -85.36
N ALA A 36 -89.46 -32.10 -86.63
CA ALA A 36 -89.06 -33.46 -86.98
C ALA A 36 -87.59 -33.76 -86.64
N LEU A 37 -87.24 -35.04 -86.48
CA LEU A 37 -85.83 -35.46 -86.43
C LEU A 37 -85.23 -35.46 -87.84
N ASP A 38 -84.30 -34.54 -88.08
CA ASP A 38 -83.42 -34.48 -89.27
C ASP A 38 -82.03 -35.06 -88.92
N THR A 39 -82.00 -36.08 -88.05
CA THR A 39 -80.78 -36.60 -87.41
C THR A 39 -80.89 -38.11 -87.14
N THR A 40 -79.90 -38.88 -87.57
CA THR A 40 -79.77 -40.33 -87.28
C THR A 40 -79.70 -40.58 -85.77
N PRO A 41 -80.39 -41.61 -85.22
CA PRO A 41 -80.34 -41.91 -83.79
C PRO A 41 -78.99 -42.50 -83.35
N GLU A 42 -78.64 -42.38 -82.07
CA GLU A 42 -77.36 -42.85 -81.50
C GLU A 42 -77.54 -43.67 -80.22
N VAL A 43 -76.66 -44.64 -79.97
CA VAL A 43 -76.63 -45.49 -78.77
C VAL A 43 -75.20 -45.74 -78.26
N THR A 44 -75.03 -45.72 -76.94
CA THR A 44 -73.82 -46.14 -76.21
C THR A 44 -74.13 -47.31 -75.29
N VAL A 45 -73.42 -48.43 -75.45
CA VAL A 45 -73.57 -49.63 -74.60
C VAL A 45 -72.34 -49.85 -73.72
N GLU A 46 -72.54 -50.25 -72.46
CA GLU A 46 -71.50 -50.45 -71.47
C GLU A 46 -71.45 -51.91 -70.99
N VAL A 47 -70.24 -52.49 -70.98
CA VAL A 47 -69.94 -53.78 -70.36
C VAL A 47 -69.28 -53.53 -69.00
N GLY A 48 -69.84 -54.12 -67.94
CA GLY A 48 -69.37 -53.93 -66.56
C GLY A 48 -67.99 -54.51 -66.27
N SER A 49 -67.40 -54.08 -65.16
CA SER A 49 -66.11 -54.59 -64.65
C SER A 49 -66.26 -55.15 -63.24
N VAL A 50 -65.71 -56.35 -62.98
CA VAL A 50 -65.85 -57.07 -61.71
C VAL A 50 -64.52 -57.72 -61.27
N ILE A 51 -64.43 -58.12 -60.00
CA ILE A 51 -63.27 -58.79 -59.40
C ILE A 51 -63.76 -60.10 -58.76
N GLY A 52 -62.95 -61.16 -58.76
CA GLY A 52 -63.22 -62.40 -58.02
C GLY A 52 -61.99 -63.28 -57.79
N GLU A 53 -62.11 -64.28 -56.91
CA GLU A 53 -61.10 -65.31 -56.68
C GLU A 53 -61.14 -66.42 -57.76
N LYS A 54 -60.06 -67.22 -57.85
CA LYS A 54 -60.03 -68.38 -58.74
C LYS A 54 -61.04 -69.44 -58.29
N GLY A 55 -61.88 -69.90 -59.22
CA GLY A 55 -63.00 -70.80 -58.94
C GLY A 55 -64.31 -70.10 -58.56
N GLU A 56 -64.32 -68.77 -58.45
CA GLU A 56 -65.53 -67.98 -58.19
C GLU A 56 -66.35 -67.73 -59.47
N THR A 57 -67.67 -67.57 -59.34
CA THR A 57 -68.55 -67.12 -60.44
C THR A 57 -68.96 -65.67 -60.25
N VAL A 58 -68.51 -64.80 -61.15
CA VAL A 58 -68.78 -63.35 -61.14
C VAL A 58 -69.83 -62.97 -62.19
N SER A 59 -70.55 -61.86 -62.00
CA SER A 59 -71.64 -61.41 -62.87
C SER A 59 -71.31 -60.08 -63.55
N VAL A 60 -71.06 -60.09 -64.86
CA VAL A 60 -70.75 -58.92 -65.68
C VAL A 60 -72.03 -58.40 -66.35
N PRO A 61 -72.58 -57.24 -65.95
CA PRO A 61 -73.75 -56.65 -66.60
C PRO A 61 -73.39 -56.04 -67.97
N VAL A 62 -74.35 -56.00 -68.87
CA VAL A 62 -74.31 -55.24 -70.13
C VAL A 62 -75.56 -54.36 -70.21
N SER A 63 -75.40 -53.06 -70.43
CA SER A 63 -76.48 -52.07 -70.33
C SER A 63 -76.36 -50.91 -71.32
N ILE A 64 -77.48 -50.26 -71.63
CA ILE A 64 -77.51 -48.99 -72.36
C ILE A 64 -76.98 -47.90 -71.43
N LYS A 65 -75.80 -47.36 -71.72
CA LYS A 65 -75.23 -46.20 -71.01
C LYS A 65 -75.98 -44.92 -71.37
N GLN A 66 -76.34 -44.77 -72.65
CA GLN A 66 -77.08 -43.64 -73.21
C GLN A 66 -77.68 -44.04 -74.58
N ALA A 67 -78.85 -43.52 -74.93
CA ALA A 67 -79.42 -43.59 -76.27
C ALA A 67 -80.28 -42.34 -76.57
N SER A 68 -80.32 -41.90 -77.83
CA SER A 68 -81.09 -40.72 -78.26
C SER A 68 -82.59 -41.00 -78.44
N ALA A 69 -82.94 -42.27 -78.61
CA ALA A 69 -84.28 -42.82 -78.63
C ALA A 69 -84.25 -44.19 -77.92
N GLY A 70 -85.42 -44.75 -77.57
CA GLY A 70 -85.48 -46.10 -77.01
C GLY A 70 -85.13 -47.18 -78.05
N ILE A 71 -84.91 -48.41 -77.60
CA ILE A 71 -84.53 -49.55 -78.45
C ILE A 71 -85.61 -50.64 -78.39
N SER A 72 -86.27 -50.96 -79.50
CA SER A 72 -87.29 -52.05 -79.61
C SER A 72 -86.69 -53.38 -80.07
N ALA A 73 -85.49 -53.37 -80.66
CA ALA A 73 -84.74 -54.59 -80.97
C ALA A 73 -83.23 -54.36 -80.92
N TYR A 74 -82.48 -55.38 -80.50
CA TYR A 74 -81.02 -55.39 -80.55
C TYR A 74 -80.43 -56.75 -80.91
N TRP A 75 -79.23 -56.71 -81.46
CA TRP A 75 -78.34 -57.86 -81.58
C TRP A 75 -76.91 -57.42 -81.30
N ILE A 76 -76.17 -58.14 -80.45
CA ILE A 76 -74.81 -57.74 -80.04
C ILE A 76 -73.88 -58.94 -79.82
N GLN A 77 -72.61 -58.79 -80.21
CA GLN A 77 -71.55 -59.75 -79.91
C GLN A 77 -70.61 -59.26 -78.81
N ILE A 78 -70.46 -60.06 -77.76
CA ILE A 78 -69.50 -59.87 -76.68
C ILE A 78 -68.39 -60.94 -76.77
N GLN A 79 -67.15 -60.51 -76.96
CA GLN A 79 -65.95 -61.34 -76.83
C GLN A 79 -65.47 -61.39 -75.37
N TYR A 80 -64.83 -62.49 -74.98
CA TYR A 80 -64.27 -62.68 -73.64
C TYR A 80 -63.04 -63.59 -73.67
N ASP A 81 -62.19 -63.49 -72.63
CA ASP A 81 -61.02 -64.35 -72.48
C ASP A 81 -61.42 -65.81 -72.11
N LYS A 82 -61.69 -66.61 -73.14
CA LYS A 82 -62.07 -68.03 -73.02
C LYS A 82 -61.01 -68.93 -72.38
N ASP A 83 -59.74 -68.51 -72.28
CA ASP A 83 -58.69 -69.37 -71.73
C ASP A 83 -58.63 -69.28 -70.19
N PHE A 84 -59.26 -68.25 -69.62
CA PHE A 84 -59.32 -68.01 -68.17
C PHE A 84 -60.74 -67.84 -67.60
N LEU A 85 -61.76 -67.61 -68.45
CA LEU A 85 -63.18 -67.52 -68.07
C LEU A 85 -64.00 -68.60 -68.80
N ASP A 86 -64.97 -69.21 -68.12
CA ASP A 86 -66.07 -69.96 -68.75
C ASP A 86 -67.39 -69.21 -68.53
N VAL A 87 -68.23 -69.14 -69.57
CA VAL A 87 -69.60 -68.61 -69.43
C VAL A 87 -70.47 -69.67 -68.77
N VAL A 88 -71.01 -69.34 -67.61
CA VAL A 88 -71.93 -70.17 -66.82
C VAL A 88 -73.36 -69.97 -67.30
N ASP A 89 -73.76 -68.71 -67.53
CA ASP A 89 -75.08 -68.34 -68.05
C ASP A 89 -75.07 -66.92 -68.65
N VAL A 90 -76.11 -66.56 -69.39
CA VAL A 90 -76.38 -65.22 -69.92
C VAL A 90 -77.85 -64.85 -69.68
N GLU A 91 -78.10 -64.03 -68.68
CA GLU A 91 -79.45 -63.67 -68.21
C GLU A 91 -79.92 -62.35 -68.83
N GLY A 92 -80.91 -62.41 -69.73
CA GLY A 92 -81.72 -61.26 -70.13
C GLY A 92 -82.72 -60.84 -69.04
N GLU A 93 -83.54 -59.82 -69.31
CA GLU A 93 -84.67 -59.48 -68.44
C GLU A 93 -85.85 -60.45 -68.62
N ALA A 94 -86.69 -60.56 -67.58
CA ALA A 94 -87.67 -61.64 -67.47
C ALA A 94 -89.06 -61.25 -68.00
N GLY A 95 -89.37 -61.68 -69.23
CA GLY A 95 -90.71 -61.54 -69.84
C GLY A 95 -90.72 -61.47 -71.37
N GLU A 96 -89.56 -61.24 -71.98
CA GLU A 96 -89.41 -60.72 -73.34
C GLU A 96 -88.68 -61.74 -74.25
N SER A 97 -88.62 -61.50 -75.57
CA SER A 97 -88.02 -62.46 -76.53
C SER A 97 -86.48 -62.42 -76.59
N PHE A 98 -85.82 -62.52 -75.44
CA PHE A 98 -84.36 -62.64 -75.36
C PHE A 98 -83.88 -64.02 -75.83
N LEU A 99 -82.89 -64.03 -76.73
CA LEU A 99 -82.20 -65.23 -77.20
C LEU A 99 -80.70 -64.99 -77.22
N TYR A 100 -79.92 -65.94 -76.71
CA TYR A 100 -78.46 -65.91 -76.86
C TYR A 100 -77.92 -67.19 -77.49
N LYS A 101 -76.73 -67.08 -78.08
CA LYS A 101 -75.98 -68.20 -78.60
C LYS A 101 -74.50 -68.04 -78.25
N LEU A 102 -74.03 -68.96 -77.42
CA LEU A 102 -72.65 -69.03 -76.97
C LEU A 102 -71.78 -69.76 -78.00
N TYR A 103 -70.60 -69.20 -78.28
CA TYR A 103 -69.58 -69.76 -79.18
C TYR A 103 -68.29 -70.01 -78.38
N SER A 104 -68.35 -70.91 -77.40
CA SER A 104 -67.33 -71.08 -76.34
C SER A 104 -65.92 -71.33 -76.88
N ASN A 105 -65.82 -72.10 -77.97
CA ASN A 105 -64.53 -72.42 -78.60
C ASN A 105 -63.88 -71.20 -79.27
N GLN A 106 -64.69 -70.21 -79.68
CA GLN A 106 -64.27 -68.96 -80.29
C GLN A 106 -64.17 -67.80 -79.29
N GLY A 107 -64.70 -67.95 -78.07
CA GLY A 107 -64.64 -66.94 -77.02
C GLY A 107 -65.58 -65.75 -77.22
N TYR A 108 -66.79 -65.98 -77.75
CA TYR A 108 -67.82 -64.94 -77.81
C TYR A 108 -69.25 -65.43 -77.57
N ILE A 109 -70.11 -64.50 -77.21
CA ILE A 109 -71.57 -64.63 -77.08
C ILE A 109 -72.21 -63.74 -78.14
N ASN A 110 -73.17 -64.25 -78.90
CA ASN A 110 -74.14 -63.43 -79.61
C ASN A 110 -75.42 -63.36 -78.76
N ALA A 111 -75.92 -62.16 -78.45
CA ALA A 111 -77.19 -61.95 -77.75
C ALA A 111 -78.14 -61.14 -78.64
N THR A 112 -79.40 -61.54 -78.71
CA THR A 112 -80.46 -60.97 -79.55
C THR A 112 -81.71 -60.73 -78.71
N TRP A 113 -82.44 -59.67 -79.00
CA TRP A 113 -83.71 -59.35 -78.35
C TRP A 113 -84.58 -58.52 -79.29
N ALA A 114 -85.89 -58.71 -79.22
CA ALA A 114 -86.88 -57.83 -79.81
C ALA A 114 -88.20 -57.96 -79.03
N ASP A 115 -88.87 -56.85 -78.78
CA ASP A 115 -90.20 -56.82 -78.17
C ASP A 115 -91.03 -55.71 -78.83
N MET A 116 -92.32 -55.97 -79.01
CA MET A 116 -93.32 -55.08 -79.65
C MET A 116 -94.56 -54.88 -78.76
N GLU A 117 -94.55 -55.41 -77.52
CA GLU A 117 -95.65 -55.33 -76.56
C GLU A 117 -95.29 -54.52 -75.31
N ASN A 118 -94.04 -54.60 -74.83
CA ASN A 118 -93.59 -53.93 -73.59
C ASN A 118 -93.00 -52.52 -73.79
N GLY A 119 -92.69 -52.15 -75.03
CA GLY A 119 -92.12 -50.86 -75.41
C GLY A 119 -90.59 -50.77 -75.28
N PRO A 120 -89.95 -49.75 -75.89
CA PRO A 120 -88.51 -49.76 -76.13
C PRO A 120 -87.64 -49.48 -74.89
N ILE A 121 -86.53 -50.20 -74.77
CA ILE A 121 -85.54 -50.06 -73.69
C ILE A 121 -84.88 -48.68 -73.73
N GLN A 122 -84.82 -48.00 -72.58
CA GLN A 122 -84.36 -46.62 -72.44
C GLN A 122 -82.90 -46.50 -71.94
N THR A 123 -82.36 -45.28 -71.96
CA THR A 123 -81.09 -44.93 -71.31
C THR A 123 -81.04 -45.43 -69.85
N GLY A 124 -79.97 -46.13 -69.47
CA GLY A 124 -79.80 -46.77 -68.17
C GLY A 124 -80.40 -48.18 -68.07
N GLY A 125 -81.14 -48.64 -69.09
CA GLY A 125 -81.70 -49.98 -69.15
C GLY A 125 -80.64 -51.08 -69.25
N LYS A 126 -80.83 -52.17 -68.51
CA LYS A 126 -80.02 -53.38 -68.62
C LYS A 126 -80.42 -54.17 -69.87
N LEU A 127 -79.44 -54.67 -70.61
CA LEU A 127 -79.67 -55.55 -71.77
C LEU A 127 -79.65 -57.01 -71.32
N PHE A 128 -78.58 -57.42 -70.63
CA PHE A 128 -78.40 -58.75 -70.04
C PHE A 128 -77.24 -58.75 -69.03
N THR A 129 -76.96 -59.91 -68.42
CA THR A 129 -75.78 -60.13 -67.57
C THR A 129 -75.12 -61.46 -67.94
N ILE A 130 -73.80 -61.44 -68.14
CA ILE A 130 -72.99 -62.64 -68.38
C ILE A 130 -72.42 -63.12 -67.05
N LYS A 131 -72.66 -64.38 -66.70
CA LYS A 131 -72.04 -65.02 -65.54
C LYS A 131 -70.79 -65.76 -65.98
N PHE A 132 -69.63 -65.39 -65.44
CA PHE A 132 -68.34 -66.01 -65.74
C PHE A 132 -67.82 -66.78 -64.52
N ALA A 133 -67.53 -68.07 -64.69
CA ALA A 133 -66.67 -68.81 -63.76
C ALA A 133 -65.20 -68.50 -64.08
N ILE A 134 -64.47 -68.00 -63.07
CA ILE A 134 -63.04 -67.78 -63.15
C ILE A 134 -62.35 -69.14 -63.01
N LYS A 135 -61.55 -69.54 -64.00
CA LYS A 135 -60.94 -70.87 -63.99
C LYS A 135 -59.88 -71.03 -62.90
N ASN A 136 -59.73 -72.23 -62.35
CA ASN A 136 -58.70 -72.52 -61.35
C ASN A 136 -57.26 -72.31 -61.85
N ASN A 137 -57.03 -72.42 -63.16
CA ASN A 137 -55.75 -72.10 -63.81
C ASN A 137 -55.59 -70.62 -64.20
N ALA A 138 -56.54 -69.74 -63.84
CA ALA A 138 -56.47 -68.33 -64.20
C ALA A 138 -55.20 -67.66 -63.67
N THR A 139 -54.50 -66.97 -64.57
CA THR A 139 -53.47 -66.01 -64.17
C THR A 139 -54.14 -64.79 -63.53
N PRO A 140 -53.51 -64.14 -62.54
CA PRO A 140 -54.11 -63.00 -61.89
C PRO A 140 -54.31 -61.78 -62.78
N GLY A 141 -54.92 -60.74 -62.21
CA GLY A 141 -55.20 -59.48 -62.89
C GLY A 141 -56.29 -59.60 -63.96
N ASP A 142 -56.36 -58.59 -64.82
CA ASP A 142 -57.47 -58.37 -65.74
C ASP A 142 -57.63 -59.42 -66.83
N LYS A 143 -58.87 -59.72 -67.18
CA LYS A 143 -59.34 -60.56 -68.29
C LYS A 143 -60.43 -59.79 -69.04
N PRO A 144 -60.21 -59.33 -70.29
CA PRO A 144 -61.11 -58.39 -70.94
C PRO A 144 -62.44 -59.04 -71.38
N VAL A 145 -63.50 -58.24 -71.38
CA VAL A 145 -64.84 -58.59 -71.89
C VAL A 145 -65.32 -57.43 -72.77
N THR A 146 -65.38 -57.62 -74.08
CA THR A 146 -65.38 -56.53 -75.07
C THR A 146 -66.46 -56.69 -76.13
N ILE A 147 -67.07 -55.58 -76.57
CA ILE A 147 -67.98 -55.56 -77.72
C ILE A 147 -67.18 -55.66 -79.02
N ASN A 148 -67.60 -56.53 -79.95
CA ASN A 148 -66.94 -56.68 -81.25
C ASN A 148 -67.53 -55.73 -82.29
N ALA A 149 -66.74 -54.80 -82.82
CA ALA A 149 -67.19 -53.71 -83.70
C ALA A 149 -66.91 -53.91 -85.20
N GLY A 150 -67.08 -55.13 -85.70
CA GLY A 150 -67.30 -55.34 -87.13
C GLY A 150 -68.63 -54.70 -87.56
N HIS A 151 -68.64 -54.03 -88.72
CA HIS A 151 -69.78 -53.21 -89.19
C HIS A 151 -71.12 -53.98 -89.23
N ASP A 152 -71.06 -55.28 -89.51
CA ASP A 152 -72.20 -56.18 -89.64
C ASP A 152 -72.38 -57.10 -88.40
N GLN A 153 -71.86 -56.72 -87.21
CA GLN A 153 -71.78 -57.63 -86.04
C GLN A 153 -72.42 -57.14 -84.73
N TYR A 154 -73.06 -55.96 -84.73
CA TYR A 154 -74.14 -55.64 -83.78
C TYR A 154 -75.07 -54.56 -84.35
N SER A 155 -76.33 -54.56 -83.92
CA SER A 155 -77.43 -53.75 -84.44
C SER A 155 -78.36 -53.29 -83.31
N PHE A 156 -78.95 -52.11 -83.48
CA PHE A 156 -79.94 -51.51 -82.57
C PHE A 156 -80.99 -50.78 -83.41
N LEU A 157 -82.26 -51.10 -83.17
CA LEU A 157 -83.41 -50.62 -83.93
C LEU A 157 -84.54 -50.16 -82.97
N ASN A 158 -85.42 -49.30 -83.47
CA ASN A 158 -86.65 -48.87 -82.82
C ASN A 158 -87.81 -49.04 -83.82
N GLU A 159 -88.95 -49.55 -83.36
CA GLU A 159 -90.08 -49.85 -84.23
C GLU A 159 -90.80 -48.61 -84.80
N ASP A 160 -90.74 -47.48 -84.09
CA ASP A 160 -91.27 -46.18 -84.53
C ASP A 160 -90.35 -45.44 -85.52
N LEU A 161 -89.11 -45.92 -85.74
CA LEU A 161 -88.11 -45.25 -86.57
C LEU A 161 -87.88 -45.98 -87.90
N MET A 162 -88.67 -45.61 -88.92
CA MET A 162 -88.54 -46.09 -90.29
C MET A 162 -88.10 -44.98 -91.26
N ASP A 163 -87.43 -45.36 -92.35
CA ASP A 163 -87.19 -44.51 -93.52
C ASP A 163 -88.42 -44.38 -94.43
N ASP A 164 -88.35 -43.51 -95.45
CA ASP A 164 -89.44 -43.27 -96.41
C ASP A 164 -89.83 -44.51 -97.24
N ASP A 165 -88.96 -45.53 -97.33
CA ASP A 165 -89.20 -46.81 -98.00
C ASP A 165 -89.78 -47.87 -97.03
N GLY A 166 -89.88 -47.58 -95.72
CA GLY A 166 -90.44 -48.45 -94.69
C GLY A 166 -89.44 -49.41 -94.03
N ASN A 167 -88.13 -49.19 -94.16
CA ASN A 167 -87.09 -49.97 -93.47
C ASN A 167 -86.73 -49.31 -92.13
N TYR A 168 -86.34 -50.10 -91.12
CA TYR A 168 -85.91 -49.55 -89.83
C TYR A 168 -84.59 -48.77 -89.93
N ILE A 169 -84.55 -47.60 -89.30
CA ILE A 169 -83.34 -46.77 -89.19
C ILE A 169 -82.43 -47.36 -88.12
N GLU A 170 -81.21 -47.73 -88.50
CA GLU A 170 -80.21 -48.24 -87.56
C GLU A 170 -79.48 -47.10 -86.82
N PHE A 171 -79.23 -47.32 -85.52
CA PHE A 171 -78.55 -46.35 -84.68
C PHE A 171 -77.04 -46.30 -84.95
N VAL A 172 -76.44 -45.12 -84.79
CA VAL A 172 -74.99 -44.91 -84.65
C VAL A 172 -74.50 -45.50 -83.32
N LYS A 173 -73.36 -46.19 -83.35
CA LYS A 173 -72.95 -47.15 -82.31
C LYS A 173 -71.68 -46.72 -81.56
N HIS A 174 -71.80 -46.60 -80.24
CA HIS A 174 -70.68 -46.40 -79.31
C HIS A 174 -70.67 -47.48 -78.22
N HIS A 175 -69.51 -47.74 -77.60
CA HIS A 175 -69.43 -48.67 -76.49
C HIS A 175 -68.28 -48.42 -75.51
N THR A 176 -68.43 -48.91 -74.28
CA THR A 176 -67.35 -49.09 -73.30
C THR A 176 -67.19 -50.57 -72.95
N ASN A 177 -65.92 -51.02 -72.92
CA ASN A 177 -65.56 -52.41 -72.64
C ASN A 177 -65.31 -52.66 -71.16
N GLY A 178 -65.54 -53.91 -70.73
CA GLY A 178 -65.44 -54.36 -69.35
C GLY A 178 -64.35 -55.41 -69.13
N LYS A 179 -64.33 -56.01 -67.93
CA LYS A 179 -63.34 -57.01 -67.53
C LYS A 179 -63.75 -57.85 -66.32
N VAL A 180 -63.09 -58.98 -66.15
CA VAL A 180 -63.01 -59.74 -64.90
C VAL A 180 -61.57 -59.67 -64.39
N THR A 181 -61.35 -59.15 -63.18
CA THR A 181 -60.04 -59.14 -62.52
C THR A 181 -59.93 -60.33 -61.58
N VAL A 182 -58.83 -61.08 -61.66
CA VAL A 182 -58.59 -62.30 -60.86
C VAL A 182 -57.63 -62.01 -59.72
N ASN A 183 -58.07 -62.19 -58.46
CA ASN A 183 -57.29 -61.91 -57.24
C ASN A 183 -56.83 -63.19 -56.50
N GLN A 184 -55.88 -63.03 -55.59
CA GLN A 184 -55.30 -64.04 -54.69
C GLN A 184 -55.12 -63.48 -53.27
N LYS A 185 -54.60 -64.33 -52.37
CA LYS A 185 -54.35 -64.00 -50.95
C LYS A 185 -52.88 -63.61 -50.73
N PRO A 186 -52.59 -62.61 -49.88
CA PRO A 186 -51.23 -62.11 -49.66
C PRO A 186 -50.38 -63.09 -48.83
N ILE A 187 -49.08 -62.83 -48.79
CA ILE A 187 -48.06 -63.63 -48.12
C ILE A 187 -47.25 -62.74 -47.16
N ALA A 188 -46.89 -63.29 -45.99
CA ALA A 188 -45.95 -62.70 -45.05
C ALA A 188 -44.67 -63.55 -44.99
N ALA A 189 -43.50 -62.91 -44.96
CA ALA A 189 -42.20 -63.56 -44.91
C ALA A 189 -41.25 -62.86 -43.91
N GLY A 190 -40.15 -63.50 -43.52
CA GLY A 190 -39.10 -62.86 -42.71
C GLY A 190 -39.55 -62.43 -41.29
N VAL A 191 -40.46 -63.17 -40.67
CA VAL A 191 -41.05 -62.81 -39.37
C VAL A 191 -39.98 -62.84 -38.26
N THR A 192 -39.77 -61.70 -37.63
CA THR A 192 -38.64 -61.42 -36.72
C THR A 192 -39.08 -60.57 -35.53
N ILE A 193 -38.29 -60.58 -34.45
CA ILE A 193 -38.44 -59.70 -33.30
C ILE A 193 -37.16 -58.88 -33.11
N SER A 194 -37.32 -57.61 -32.77
CA SER A 194 -36.23 -56.69 -32.41
C SER A 194 -36.53 -55.99 -31.07
N GLY A 195 -35.48 -55.64 -30.32
CA GLY A 195 -35.58 -55.05 -28.97
C GLY A 195 -34.68 -55.76 -27.96
N THR A 196 -34.79 -55.42 -26.68
CA THR A 196 -34.00 -56.02 -25.57
C THR A 196 -34.90 -56.87 -24.67
N THR A 197 -34.50 -58.11 -24.37
CA THR A 197 -35.24 -59.03 -23.47
C THR A 197 -35.01 -58.69 -21.99
N LYS A 198 -35.51 -57.53 -21.57
CA LYS A 198 -35.50 -57.06 -20.18
C LYS A 198 -36.87 -56.48 -19.80
N VAL A 199 -37.33 -56.77 -18.58
CA VAL A 199 -38.60 -56.23 -18.05
C VAL A 199 -38.64 -54.70 -18.20
N GLY A 200 -39.76 -54.17 -18.72
CA GLY A 200 -39.97 -52.76 -19.02
C GLY A 200 -39.43 -52.28 -20.37
N GLN A 201 -38.83 -53.14 -21.19
CA GLN A 201 -38.42 -52.81 -22.56
C GLN A 201 -39.49 -53.22 -23.60
N THR A 202 -39.54 -52.51 -24.72
CA THR A 202 -40.44 -52.81 -25.84
C THR A 202 -39.76 -53.66 -26.90
N LEU A 203 -40.43 -54.73 -27.32
CA LEU A 203 -40.12 -55.54 -28.50
C LEU A 203 -40.98 -55.10 -29.68
N THR A 204 -40.43 -55.20 -30.90
CA THR A 204 -41.09 -54.85 -32.17
C THR A 204 -41.05 -56.01 -33.15
N GLY A 205 -42.21 -56.38 -33.70
CA GLY A 205 -42.37 -57.45 -34.68
C GLY A 205 -42.16 -56.96 -36.11
N GLY A 206 -41.19 -57.56 -36.81
CA GLY A 206 -40.88 -57.29 -38.22
C GLY A 206 -41.32 -58.43 -39.13
N TYR A 207 -41.71 -58.11 -40.36
CA TYR A 207 -41.96 -59.05 -41.45
C TYR A 207 -42.01 -58.28 -42.78
N THR A 208 -41.93 -58.99 -43.90
CA THR A 208 -42.17 -58.47 -45.25
C THR A 208 -43.54 -58.93 -45.71
N TYR A 209 -44.38 -58.00 -46.14
CA TYR A 209 -45.63 -58.27 -46.87
C TYR A 209 -45.33 -58.39 -48.36
N SER A 210 -46.00 -59.31 -49.05
CA SER A 210 -45.99 -59.42 -50.51
C SER A 210 -47.32 -59.95 -51.02
N ASP A 211 -47.84 -59.33 -52.08
CA ASP A 211 -49.02 -59.78 -52.80
C ASP A 211 -48.69 -60.04 -54.28
N ALA A 212 -49.45 -60.92 -54.94
CA ALA A 212 -49.18 -61.38 -56.30
C ALA A 212 -49.79 -60.47 -57.40
N GLU A 213 -50.80 -59.67 -57.06
CA GLU A 213 -51.41 -58.68 -57.93
C GLU A 213 -50.88 -57.26 -57.66
N GLY A 214 -50.19 -57.09 -56.52
CA GLY A 214 -49.61 -55.82 -56.08
C GLY A 214 -50.51 -55.06 -55.10
N ASP A 215 -51.52 -55.73 -54.52
CA ASP A 215 -52.41 -55.11 -53.56
C ASP A 215 -51.67 -54.60 -52.33
N ALA A 216 -51.93 -53.34 -51.95
CA ALA A 216 -51.36 -52.74 -50.75
C ALA A 216 -51.76 -53.50 -49.48
N GLU A 217 -50.90 -53.48 -48.46
CA GLU A 217 -51.21 -54.09 -47.16
C GLU A 217 -52.36 -53.36 -46.46
N GLY A 218 -53.38 -54.11 -46.05
CA GLY A 218 -54.52 -53.68 -45.26
C GLY A 218 -54.31 -53.90 -43.76
N ASN A 219 -55.39 -54.22 -43.04
CA ASN A 219 -55.37 -54.39 -41.58
C ASN A 219 -54.86 -55.78 -41.15
N SER A 220 -53.57 -56.03 -41.37
CA SER A 220 -52.86 -57.24 -40.93
C SER A 220 -52.96 -57.44 -39.40
N VAL A 221 -53.18 -58.68 -38.98
CA VAL A 221 -53.49 -59.05 -37.59
C VAL A 221 -52.26 -59.62 -36.89
N TYR A 222 -51.95 -59.13 -35.68
CA TYR A 222 -50.79 -59.53 -34.90
C TYR A 222 -51.16 -60.23 -33.59
N LYS A 223 -50.28 -61.10 -33.08
CA LYS A 223 -50.32 -61.63 -31.70
C LYS A 223 -48.92 -61.85 -31.14
N TRP A 224 -48.79 -61.71 -29.83
CA TRP A 224 -47.59 -62.09 -29.09
C TRP A 224 -47.85 -63.29 -28.18
N PHE A 225 -46.82 -64.11 -27.95
CA PHE A 225 -46.88 -65.30 -27.11
C PHE A 225 -45.68 -65.37 -26.16
N ARG A 226 -45.87 -66.00 -25.00
CA ARG A 226 -44.80 -66.34 -24.05
C ARG A 226 -44.66 -67.86 -23.90
N SER A 227 -43.42 -68.33 -23.84
CA SER A 227 -43.01 -69.74 -23.79
C SER A 227 -42.00 -69.98 -22.66
N ASN A 228 -41.87 -71.22 -22.21
CA ASN A 228 -40.98 -71.57 -21.09
C ASN A 228 -39.52 -71.82 -21.53
N ASP A 229 -39.26 -72.02 -22.83
CA ASP A 229 -37.92 -72.23 -23.38
C ASP A 229 -37.76 -71.63 -24.79
N ALA A 230 -36.52 -71.67 -25.29
CA ALA A 230 -36.14 -71.19 -26.63
C ALA A 230 -36.77 -72.00 -27.79
N ALA A 231 -37.28 -73.21 -27.51
CA ALA A 231 -37.93 -74.06 -28.51
C ALA A 231 -39.44 -73.76 -28.64
N GLY A 232 -40.00 -72.89 -27.78
CA GLY A 232 -41.42 -72.55 -27.79
C GLY A 232 -42.29 -73.51 -26.98
N ASN A 233 -41.73 -74.32 -26.09
CA ASN A 233 -42.53 -75.24 -25.27
C ASN A 233 -43.34 -74.50 -24.21
N GLY A 234 -44.55 -74.98 -23.95
CA GLY A 234 -45.50 -74.34 -23.03
C GLY A 234 -46.01 -72.98 -23.51
N LYS A 235 -46.00 -72.73 -24.83
CA LYS A 235 -46.45 -71.48 -25.43
C LYS A 235 -47.89 -71.12 -25.03
N SER A 236 -48.07 -69.86 -24.63
CA SER A 236 -49.36 -69.26 -24.27
C SER A 236 -49.48 -67.87 -24.89
N ALA A 237 -50.68 -67.50 -25.34
CA ALA A 237 -50.91 -66.18 -25.92
C ALA A 237 -50.89 -65.10 -24.84
N ILE A 238 -50.30 -63.95 -25.16
CA ILE A 238 -50.33 -62.77 -24.29
C ILE A 238 -51.63 -62.02 -24.58
N ALA A 239 -52.49 -61.90 -23.56
CA ALA A 239 -53.76 -61.18 -23.68
C ALA A 239 -53.53 -59.72 -24.13
N ASP A 240 -54.42 -59.23 -24.99
CA ASP A 240 -54.47 -57.86 -25.52
C ASP A 240 -53.22 -57.35 -26.27
N ALA A 241 -52.18 -58.17 -26.40
CA ALA A 241 -50.99 -57.91 -27.21
C ALA A 241 -51.27 -58.16 -28.71
N THR A 242 -52.07 -57.28 -29.31
CA THR A 242 -52.49 -57.32 -30.72
C THR A 242 -51.80 -56.29 -31.61
N GLY A 243 -50.86 -55.52 -31.06
CA GLY A 243 -50.06 -54.54 -31.80
C GLY A 243 -48.80 -55.13 -32.44
N LYS A 244 -48.19 -54.38 -33.35
CA LYS A 244 -46.87 -54.69 -33.96
C LYS A 244 -45.70 -54.51 -32.97
N THR A 245 -45.98 -54.07 -31.74
CA THR A 245 -45.05 -53.93 -30.61
C THR A 245 -45.64 -54.52 -29.33
N TYR A 246 -44.79 -54.91 -28.39
CA TYR A 246 -45.17 -55.40 -27.07
C TYR A 246 -44.15 -54.97 -26.00
N THR A 247 -44.60 -54.50 -24.83
CA THR A 247 -43.72 -54.10 -23.73
C THR A 247 -43.71 -55.17 -22.65
N LEU A 248 -42.51 -55.66 -22.33
CA LEU A 248 -42.27 -56.79 -21.42
C LEU A 248 -42.66 -56.46 -19.97
N THR A 249 -43.47 -57.31 -19.35
CA THR A 249 -43.88 -57.18 -17.93
C THR A 249 -43.04 -58.06 -17.02
N THR A 250 -43.28 -57.99 -15.71
CA THR A 250 -42.72 -58.94 -14.73
C THR A 250 -43.16 -60.38 -14.97
N ASP A 251 -44.28 -60.59 -15.66
CA ASP A 251 -44.86 -61.92 -15.93
C ASP A 251 -44.14 -62.65 -17.08
N ASP A 252 -43.33 -61.89 -17.85
CA ASP A 252 -42.43 -62.42 -18.87
C ASP A 252 -41.08 -62.86 -18.31
N LEU A 253 -40.76 -62.57 -17.03
CA LEU A 253 -39.46 -62.91 -16.43
C LEU A 253 -39.18 -64.41 -16.57
N ASP A 254 -37.96 -64.73 -17.02
CA ASP A 254 -37.50 -66.08 -17.35
C ASP A 254 -38.34 -66.79 -18.46
N LYS A 255 -39.09 -66.03 -19.27
CA LYS A 255 -39.83 -66.52 -20.47
C LYS A 255 -39.16 -66.10 -21.77
N TYR A 256 -39.55 -66.79 -22.84
CA TYR A 256 -39.19 -66.51 -24.23
C TYR A 256 -40.42 -66.03 -25.00
N ILE A 257 -40.26 -65.03 -25.88
CA ILE A 257 -41.36 -64.31 -26.52
C ILE A 257 -41.35 -64.54 -28.04
N SER A 258 -42.48 -64.89 -28.64
CA SER A 258 -42.67 -65.01 -30.10
C SER A 258 -43.81 -64.13 -30.63
N PHE A 259 -43.79 -63.85 -31.94
CA PHE A 259 -44.69 -62.92 -32.63
C PHE A 259 -45.32 -63.60 -33.86
N GLU A 260 -46.66 -63.61 -33.96
CA GLU A 260 -47.46 -64.13 -35.09
C GLU A 260 -48.05 -62.95 -35.88
N VAL A 261 -48.02 -63.05 -37.21
CA VAL A 261 -48.72 -62.13 -38.14
C VAL A 261 -49.58 -62.93 -39.12
N SER A 262 -50.78 -62.42 -39.41
CA SER A 262 -51.61 -62.82 -40.57
C SER A 262 -51.78 -61.60 -41.48
N PRO A 263 -51.23 -61.59 -42.71
CA PRO A 263 -51.31 -60.45 -43.61
C PRO A 263 -52.71 -60.31 -44.21
N VAL A 264 -53.12 -59.09 -44.54
CA VAL A 264 -54.41 -58.79 -45.21
C VAL A 264 -54.17 -57.87 -46.39
N ALA A 265 -54.79 -58.16 -47.54
CA ALA A 265 -54.76 -57.29 -48.72
C ALA A 265 -55.85 -56.22 -48.62
N ALA A 266 -55.53 -54.99 -49.03
CA ALA A 266 -56.48 -53.87 -48.99
C ALA A 266 -57.62 -54.02 -50.01
N THR A 267 -57.34 -54.56 -51.20
CA THR A 267 -58.38 -54.96 -52.16
C THR A 267 -58.92 -56.34 -51.78
N GLY A 268 -60.23 -56.55 -51.95
CA GLY A 268 -60.91 -57.81 -51.59
C GLY A 268 -60.95 -58.18 -50.10
N ASN A 269 -60.19 -57.49 -49.22
CA ASN A 269 -59.98 -57.86 -47.81
C ASN A 269 -59.45 -59.29 -47.61
N LEU A 270 -58.63 -59.77 -48.56
CA LEU A 270 -58.18 -61.17 -48.58
C LEU A 270 -57.11 -61.43 -47.52
N VAL A 271 -57.39 -62.41 -46.65
CA VAL A 271 -56.51 -62.77 -45.51
C VAL A 271 -55.57 -63.89 -45.92
N GLY A 272 -54.26 -63.66 -45.74
CA GLY A 272 -53.21 -64.62 -46.03
C GLY A 272 -52.92 -65.61 -44.89
N GLY A 273 -51.95 -66.49 -45.13
CA GLY A 273 -51.50 -67.47 -44.14
C GLY A 273 -50.78 -66.84 -42.95
N ARG A 274 -51.03 -67.35 -41.73
CA ARG A 274 -50.32 -66.94 -40.52
C ARG A 274 -48.86 -67.38 -40.56
N VAL A 275 -47.94 -66.55 -40.04
CA VAL A 275 -46.52 -66.88 -39.90
C VAL A 275 -46.00 -66.35 -38.55
N GLU A 276 -45.13 -67.10 -37.88
CA GLU A 276 -44.62 -66.81 -36.53
C GLU A 276 -43.08 -66.70 -36.51
N SER A 277 -42.55 -65.87 -35.61
CA SER A 277 -41.11 -65.72 -35.37
C SER A 277 -40.51 -66.89 -34.55
N ILE A 278 -39.18 -67.01 -34.59
CA ILE A 278 -38.43 -67.73 -33.55
C ILE A 278 -38.62 -67.01 -32.20
N PRO A 279 -38.75 -67.70 -31.04
CA PRO A 279 -38.82 -67.07 -29.73
C PRO A 279 -37.50 -66.38 -29.32
N VAL A 280 -37.59 -65.20 -28.69
CA VAL A 280 -36.44 -64.47 -28.11
C VAL A 280 -36.50 -64.43 -26.59
N GLY A 281 -35.38 -64.68 -25.90
CA GLY A 281 -35.33 -64.74 -24.44
C GLY A 281 -34.08 -65.41 -23.88
N PRO A 282 -34.01 -65.67 -22.56
CA PRO A 282 -35.05 -65.34 -21.59
C PRO A 282 -35.14 -63.82 -21.31
N VAL A 283 -36.28 -63.35 -20.82
CA VAL A 283 -36.42 -61.98 -20.31
C VAL A 283 -35.81 -61.87 -18.91
N SER A 284 -35.04 -60.81 -18.68
CA SER A 284 -34.24 -60.61 -17.46
C SER A 284 -34.64 -59.36 -16.65
N ASN A 285 -34.19 -59.28 -15.39
CA ASN A 285 -34.36 -58.10 -14.53
C ASN A 285 -33.09 -57.82 -13.70
N SER A 286 -32.75 -56.54 -13.51
CA SER A 286 -31.56 -56.09 -12.77
C SER A 286 -31.71 -54.69 -12.19
N TYR A 287 -31.10 -54.47 -11.02
CA TYR A 287 -31.12 -53.22 -10.26
C TYR A 287 -29.74 -52.58 -10.15
N THR A 288 -29.71 -51.27 -9.93
CA THR A 288 -28.50 -50.54 -9.56
C THR A 288 -28.27 -50.64 -8.06
N VAL A 289 -27.02 -50.90 -7.65
CA VAL A 289 -26.55 -50.64 -6.28
C VAL A 289 -25.59 -49.45 -6.32
N THR A 290 -25.82 -48.46 -5.47
CA THR A 290 -25.02 -47.25 -5.33
C THR A 290 -24.20 -47.30 -4.05
N PHE A 291 -22.92 -46.94 -4.14
CA PHE A 291 -21.99 -46.86 -3.01
C PHE A 291 -21.77 -45.40 -2.62
N ASP A 292 -22.48 -44.94 -1.60
CA ASP A 292 -22.36 -43.59 -1.05
C ASP A 292 -21.23 -43.55 0.00
N SER A 293 -20.15 -42.86 -0.35
CA SER A 293 -18.96 -42.73 0.50
C SER A 293 -19.16 -41.85 1.74
N ASN A 294 -20.34 -41.25 1.97
CA ASN A 294 -20.59 -40.32 3.08
C ASN A 294 -19.52 -39.21 3.16
N ASN A 295 -19.27 -38.55 2.03
CA ASN A 295 -18.23 -37.52 1.83
C ASN A 295 -16.80 -38.08 1.97
N GLY A 296 -16.53 -39.24 1.36
CA GLY A 296 -15.18 -39.77 1.08
C GLY A 296 -14.86 -39.66 -0.42
N SER A 297 -14.29 -40.71 -1.00
CA SER A 297 -14.09 -40.85 -2.46
C SER A 297 -15.38 -40.70 -3.28
N ALA A 298 -15.30 -40.48 -4.59
CA ALA A 298 -16.48 -40.38 -5.45
C ALA A 298 -17.39 -41.62 -5.35
N ALA A 299 -18.70 -41.41 -5.34
CA ALA A 299 -19.68 -42.49 -5.32
C ALA A 299 -19.64 -43.30 -6.63
N ILE A 300 -19.78 -44.62 -6.52
CA ILE A 300 -19.73 -45.54 -7.66
C ILE A 300 -20.95 -46.47 -7.67
N THR A 301 -21.29 -47.02 -8.83
CA THR A 301 -22.45 -47.88 -9.02
C THR A 301 -22.09 -49.22 -9.64
N GLN A 302 -22.94 -50.22 -9.40
CA GLN A 302 -22.90 -51.53 -10.05
C GLN A 302 -24.31 -51.92 -10.48
N THR A 303 -24.41 -52.74 -11.54
CA THR A 303 -25.68 -53.34 -11.99
C THR A 303 -25.69 -54.81 -11.57
N VAL A 304 -26.69 -55.21 -10.78
CA VAL A 304 -26.81 -56.56 -10.22
C VAL A 304 -28.15 -57.17 -10.63
N SER A 305 -28.16 -58.40 -11.14
CA SER A 305 -29.39 -59.14 -11.46
C SER A 305 -30.27 -59.31 -10.21
N HIS A 306 -31.60 -59.35 -10.38
CA HIS A 306 -32.54 -59.58 -9.27
C HIS A 306 -32.16 -60.85 -8.48
N GLY A 307 -31.91 -60.71 -7.17
CA GLY A 307 -31.49 -61.83 -6.29
C GLY A 307 -29.99 -62.16 -6.32
N GLY A 308 -29.19 -61.41 -7.10
CA GLY A 308 -27.73 -61.47 -7.10
C GLY A 308 -27.10 -60.83 -5.86
N ASN A 309 -25.80 -61.06 -5.69
CA ASN A 309 -24.99 -60.40 -4.66
C ASN A 309 -24.32 -59.14 -5.24
N ALA A 310 -24.17 -58.11 -4.41
CA ALA A 310 -23.24 -57.01 -4.66
C ALA A 310 -21.79 -57.51 -4.61
N THR A 311 -20.91 -57.01 -5.49
CA THR A 311 -19.46 -57.14 -5.27
C THR A 311 -18.97 -56.06 -4.30
N LYS A 312 -17.94 -56.35 -3.50
CA LYS A 312 -17.32 -55.34 -2.63
C LYS A 312 -16.44 -54.42 -3.49
N PRO A 313 -16.62 -53.09 -3.45
CA PRO A 313 -15.70 -52.16 -4.12
C PRO A 313 -14.35 -52.10 -3.39
N ALA A 314 -13.40 -51.38 -3.98
CA ALA A 314 -12.25 -50.89 -3.22
C ALA A 314 -12.74 -50.06 -2.01
N ASP A 315 -12.04 -50.16 -0.89
CA ASP A 315 -12.41 -49.39 0.31
C ASP A 315 -12.19 -47.89 0.04
N PRO A 316 -13.20 -47.04 0.28
CA PRO A 316 -13.08 -45.61 0.00
C PRO A 316 -12.08 -44.96 0.97
N THR A 317 -11.54 -43.83 0.55
CA THR A 317 -10.67 -42.98 1.36
C THR A 317 -11.39 -41.71 1.80
N LYS A 318 -11.06 -41.22 2.99
CA LYS A 318 -11.50 -39.94 3.54
C LYS A 318 -10.41 -39.42 4.48
N THR A 319 -9.82 -38.28 4.16
CA THR A 319 -8.65 -37.75 4.87
C THR A 319 -8.95 -37.57 6.36
N GLY A 320 -8.13 -38.19 7.23
CA GLY A 320 -8.30 -38.12 8.69
C GLY A 320 -9.36 -39.05 9.28
N TYR A 321 -9.94 -39.96 8.49
CA TYR A 321 -10.89 -40.96 8.96
C TYR A 321 -10.48 -42.37 8.54
N THR A 322 -10.75 -43.35 9.39
CA THR A 322 -10.63 -44.79 9.09
C THR A 322 -11.97 -45.34 8.58
N PHE A 323 -11.92 -46.20 7.57
CA PHE A 323 -13.12 -46.78 6.95
C PHE A 323 -13.66 -47.95 7.80
N GLY A 324 -14.90 -47.81 8.28
CA GLY A 324 -15.58 -48.76 9.16
C GLY A 324 -16.53 -49.74 8.47
N GLY A 325 -16.50 -49.84 7.13
CA GLY A 325 -17.36 -50.74 6.35
C GLY A 325 -18.57 -50.08 5.69
N TRP A 326 -19.30 -50.87 4.90
CA TRP A 326 -20.52 -50.49 4.19
C TRP A 326 -21.77 -50.89 4.97
N TYR A 327 -22.78 -50.02 5.00
CA TYR A 327 -24.01 -50.15 5.80
C TYR A 327 -25.27 -50.02 4.94
N LYS A 328 -26.37 -50.62 5.38
CA LYS A 328 -27.63 -50.71 4.62
C LYS A 328 -28.46 -49.42 4.64
N GLU A 329 -28.15 -48.51 5.55
CA GLU A 329 -28.85 -47.25 5.73
C GLU A 329 -27.90 -46.13 6.19
N ALA A 330 -28.29 -44.88 5.95
CA ALA A 330 -27.52 -43.70 6.37
C ALA A 330 -27.37 -43.56 7.90
N GLY A 331 -28.13 -44.32 8.69
CA GLY A 331 -27.99 -44.42 10.15
C GLY A 331 -26.81 -45.28 10.62
N LEU A 332 -26.14 -46.02 9.73
CA LEU A 332 -24.91 -46.77 10.00
C LEU A 332 -25.02 -47.78 11.16
N THR A 333 -26.17 -48.45 11.27
CA THR A 333 -26.47 -49.47 12.30
C THR A 333 -26.34 -50.89 11.75
N ASN A 334 -26.87 -51.18 10.55
CA ASN A 334 -26.79 -52.50 9.95
C ASN A 334 -25.67 -52.55 8.89
N ALA A 335 -24.64 -53.35 9.11
CA ALA A 335 -23.60 -53.58 8.09
C ALA A 335 -24.14 -54.40 6.90
N TRP A 336 -23.69 -54.09 5.69
CA TRP A 336 -23.98 -54.88 4.49
C TRP A 336 -22.94 -55.99 4.31
N ASN A 337 -23.40 -57.23 4.21
CA ASN A 337 -22.57 -58.41 3.99
C ASN A 337 -22.64 -58.86 2.53
N PHE A 338 -21.62 -58.53 1.76
CA PHE A 338 -21.50 -58.86 0.33
C PHE A 338 -21.64 -60.35 0.00
N ALA A 339 -21.36 -61.26 0.94
CA ALA A 339 -21.52 -62.70 0.72
C ALA A 339 -22.97 -63.19 0.87
N THR A 340 -23.78 -62.57 1.75
CA THR A 340 -25.13 -63.06 2.09
C THR A 340 -26.26 -62.16 1.63
N ASP A 341 -26.06 -60.84 1.58
CA ASP A 341 -27.11 -59.90 1.24
C ASP A 341 -27.40 -59.85 -0.26
N LYS A 342 -28.70 -59.82 -0.61
CA LYS A 342 -29.20 -59.96 -1.96
C LYS A 342 -29.83 -58.67 -2.48
N VAL A 343 -29.62 -58.37 -3.74
CA VAL A 343 -30.15 -57.18 -4.42
C VAL A 343 -31.51 -57.50 -5.04
N THR A 344 -32.59 -57.19 -4.32
CA THR A 344 -33.99 -57.38 -4.77
C THR A 344 -34.69 -56.07 -5.18
N ALA A 345 -34.02 -54.93 -4.99
CA ALA A 345 -34.45 -53.61 -5.42
C ALA A 345 -33.23 -52.70 -5.65
N ALA A 346 -33.46 -51.48 -6.17
CA ALA A 346 -32.42 -50.45 -6.19
C ALA A 346 -31.97 -50.15 -4.75
N THR A 347 -30.66 -50.18 -4.50
CA THR A 347 -30.08 -50.21 -3.14
C THR A 347 -28.98 -49.16 -3.02
N THR A 348 -28.94 -48.39 -1.94
CA THR A 348 -27.80 -47.51 -1.62
C THR A 348 -27.10 -48.02 -0.36
N LEU A 349 -25.78 -48.16 -0.42
CA LEU A 349 -24.93 -48.61 0.67
C LEU A 349 -24.04 -47.46 1.14
N TYR A 350 -23.95 -47.27 2.45
CA TYR A 350 -23.36 -46.08 3.07
C TYR A 350 -22.05 -46.40 3.79
N ALA A 351 -21.00 -45.62 3.54
CA ALA A 351 -19.71 -45.77 4.21
C ALA A 351 -19.73 -45.28 5.65
N LYS A 352 -19.21 -46.09 6.58
CA LYS A 352 -18.97 -45.67 7.97
C LYS A 352 -17.55 -45.16 8.14
N TRP A 353 -17.39 -44.14 8.99
CA TRP A 353 -16.13 -43.47 9.24
C TRP A 353 -15.91 -43.29 10.74
N THR A 354 -14.70 -43.58 11.20
CA THR A 354 -14.24 -43.26 12.56
C THR A 354 -13.09 -42.25 12.43
N ALA A 355 -13.18 -41.10 13.09
CA ALA A 355 -12.10 -40.10 13.05
C ALA A 355 -10.80 -40.69 13.62
N SER A 356 -9.66 -40.36 13.02
CA SER A 356 -8.35 -40.70 13.58
C SER A 356 -8.06 -39.82 14.80
N GLU A 357 -7.46 -40.38 15.84
CA GLU A 357 -6.91 -39.61 16.96
C GLU A 357 -5.44 -39.25 16.70
N TYR A 358 -5.02 -38.08 17.19
CA TYR A 358 -3.66 -37.58 17.08
C TYR A 358 -3.18 -37.05 18.43
N THR A 359 -1.91 -37.31 18.75
CA THR A 359 -1.25 -36.77 19.94
C THR A 359 -0.88 -35.31 19.74
N VAL A 360 -1.13 -34.48 20.76
CA VAL A 360 -0.57 -33.14 20.92
C VAL A 360 0.42 -33.19 22.09
N SER A 361 1.70 -33.05 21.77
CA SER A 361 2.82 -33.11 22.73
C SER A 361 3.31 -31.73 23.14
N PHE A 362 3.85 -31.59 24.35
CA PHE A 362 4.16 -30.28 24.92
C PHE A 362 5.65 -30.10 25.30
N ASN A 363 6.38 -29.32 24.50
CA ASN A 363 7.73 -28.89 24.84
C ASN A 363 7.70 -27.61 25.69
N ALA A 364 7.89 -27.76 27.00
CA ALA A 364 7.88 -26.66 27.95
C ALA A 364 9.07 -25.69 27.86
N ASN A 365 10.05 -25.88 26.95
CA ASN A 365 11.19 -24.98 26.74
C ASN A 365 11.91 -24.53 28.05
N GLY A 366 12.15 -25.51 28.94
CA GLY A 366 12.81 -25.30 30.23
C GLY A 366 11.89 -24.78 31.36
N GLY A 367 10.57 -24.79 31.17
CA GLY A 367 9.60 -24.74 32.28
C GLY A 367 9.22 -26.13 32.81
N SER A 368 8.24 -26.18 33.71
CA SER A 368 7.68 -27.42 34.26
C SER A 368 7.11 -28.34 33.17
N ALA A 369 7.32 -29.65 33.30
CA ALA A 369 6.77 -30.63 32.37
C ALA A 369 5.23 -30.58 32.28
N VAL A 370 4.71 -30.84 31.08
CA VAL A 370 3.28 -30.89 30.75
C VAL A 370 3.02 -32.21 30.05
N SER A 371 1.91 -32.87 30.35
CA SER A 371 1.57 -34.18 29.77
C SER A 371 0.91 -34.02 28.41
N ASP A 372 1.30 -34.87 27.46
CA ASP A 372 0.67 -35.02 26.16
C ASP A 372 -0.83 -35.34 26.28
N ILE A 373 -1.61 -34.88 25.29
CA ILE A 373 -3.06 -35.13 25.18
C ILE A 373 -3.39 -35.71 23.80
N THR A 374 -4.60 -36.27 23.63
CA THR A 374 -5.13 -36.69 22.33
C THR A 374 -6.26 -35.76 21.87
N ALA A 375 -6.40 -35.62 20.57
CA ALA A 375 -7.53 -34.95 19.92
C ALA A 375 -7.95 -35.72 18.66
N SER A 376 -9.24 -35.67 18.34
CA SER A 376 -9.77 -36.23 17.10
C SER A 376 -9.39 -35.36 15.90
N TYR A 377 -9.28 -35.98 14.72
CA TYR A 377 -9.06 -35.28 13.47
C TYR A 377 -10.08 -34.15 13.26
N ASP A 378 -9.58 -32.96 12.90
CA ASP A 378 -10.38 -31.77 12.60
C ASP A 378 -11.20 -31.25 13.80
N THR A 379 -10.83 -31.61 15.04
CA THR A 379 -11.29 -30.97 16.28
C THR A 379 -10.21 -30.13 16.93
N THR A 380 -10.60 -29.20 17.81
CA THR A 380 -9.66 -28.50 18.69
C THR A 380 -9.08 -29.48 19.74
N ALA A 381 -7.92 -29.13 20.29
CA ALA A 381 -7.36 -29.77 21.49
C ALA A 381 -7.80 -29.01 22.75
N THR A 382 -7.80 -29.68 23.91
CA THR A 382 -7.98 -28.99 25.20
C THR A 382 -6.72 -28.26 25.61
N GLU A 383 -6.84 -27.05 26.15
CA GLU A 383 -5.67 -26.31 26.66
C GLU A 383 -5.18 -26.96 27.97
N PRO A 384 -3.89 -27.32 28.10
CA PRO A 384 -3.35 -27.83 29.35
C PRO A 384 -3.14 -26.72 30.38
N SER A 385 -2.99 -27.09 31.65
CA SER A 385 -2.54 -26.15 32.69
C SER A 385 -1.22 -25.48 32.27
N ALA A 386 -1.18 -24.14 32.30
CA ALA A 386 0.01 -23.37 31.95
C ALA A 386 1.24 -23.83 32.75
N PRO A 387 2.38 -24.14 32.09
CA PRO A 387 3.61 -24.48 32.78
C PRO A 387 4.16 -23.28 33.56
N THR A 388 5.05 -23.54 34.52
CA THR A 388 5.76 -22.50 35.27
C THR A 388 7.26 -22.54 35.00
N LYS A 389 7.92 -21.38 35.10
CA LYS A 389 9.37 -21.24 34.95
C LYS A 389 9.85 -20.06 35.79
N THR A 390 10.70 -20.31 36.78
CA THR A 390 11.16 -19.27 37.74
C THR A 390 11.80 -18.10 37.00
N GLY A 391 11.29 -16.88 37.22
CA GLY A 391 11.77 -15.68 36.56
C GLY A 391 11.20 -15.39 35.17
N TYR A 392 10.19 -16.15 34.71
CA TYR A 392 9.56 -15.95 33.40
C TYR A 392 8.03 -16.05 33.48
N LEU A 393 7.35 -15.17 32.75
CA LEU A 393 5.93 -15.26 32.46
C LEU A 393 5.69 -16.23 31.29
N PHE A 394 4.69 -17.11 31.42
CA PHE A 394 4.28 -18.00 30.33
C PHE A 394 3.54 -17.19 29.25
N GLY A 395 4.11 -17.17 28.05
CA GLY A 395 3.60 -16.41 26.89
C GLY A 395 2.71 -17.22 25.94
N GLY A 396 2.19 -18.36 26.38
CA GLY A 396 1.35 -19.25 25.56
C GLY A 396 2.12 -20.34 24.80
N TRP A 397 1.35 -21.16 24.09
CA TRP A 397 1.83 -22.26 23.26
C TRP A 397 1.97 -21.85 21.80
N TYR A 398 3.01 -22.34 21.12
CA TYR A 398 3.36 -22.00 19.74
C TYR A 398 3.52 -23.25 18.86
N LYS A 399 3.25 -23.11 17.56
CA LYS A 399 3.19 -24.21 16.59
C LYS A 399 4.57 -24.75 16.20
N GLU A 400 5.63 -23.98 16.43
CA GLU A 400 7.00 -24.35 16.09
C GLU A 400 8.03 -23.83 17.10
N ALA A 401 9.22 -24.45 17.10
CA ALA A 401 10.30 -24.13 18.04
C ALA A 401 10.85 -22.69 17.94
N VAL A 402 10.58 -21.97 16.85
CA VAL A 402 10.96 -20.56 16.66
C VAL A 402 9.91 -19.56 17.16
N LEU A 403 8.84 -20.04 17.80
CA LEU A 403 7.90 -19.22 18.60
C LEU A 403 7.29 -18.01 17.87
N THR A 404 6.96 -18.22 16.60
CA THR A 404 6.40 -17.21 15.67
C THR A 404 4.87 -17.29 15.61
N ASN A 405 4.32 -18.48 15.36
CA ASN A 405 2.87 -18.69 15.25
C ASN A 405 2.32 -19.24 16.58
N ALA A 406 1.47 -18.47 17.27
CA ALA A 406 0.77 -18.96 18.46
C ALA A 406 -0.25 -20.05 18.08
N TRP A 407 -0.42 -21.05 18.93
CA TRP A 407 -1.51 -22.03 18.84
C TRP A 407 -2.69 -21.57 19.69
N ASN A 408 -3.88 -21.54 19.10
CA ASN A 408 -5.12 -21.11 19.75
C ASN A 408 -6.06 -22.30 19.95
N PHE A 409 -6.17 -22.81 21.18
CA PHE A 409 -7.03 -23.97 21.52
C PHE A 409 -8.52 -23.77 21.25
N ALA A 410 -9.00 -22.54 21.03
CA ALA A 410 -10.38 -22.27 20.65
C ALA A 410 -10.64 -22.35 19.13
N THR A 411 -9.61 -22.31 18.28
CA THR A 411 -9.78 -22.23 16.81
C THR A 411 -8.87 -23.17 16.01
N ASP A 412 -7.68 -23.49 16.50
CA ASP A 412 -6.74 -24.38 15.83
C ASP A 412 -7.13 -25.84 16.02
N LYS A 413 -7.17 -26.57 14.90
CA LYS A 413 -7.61 -27.95 14.84
C LYS A 413 -6.44 -28.90 14.64
N VAL A 414 -6.53 -30.08 15.27
CA VAL A 414 -5.52 -31.13 15.14
C VAL A 414 -5.83 -31.98 13.91
N THR A 415 -4.95 -31.90 12.91
CA THR A 415 -5.05 -32.67 11.65
C THR A 415 -3.94 -33.70 11.48
N ALA A 416 -2.91 -33.62 12.32
CA ALA A 416 -1.78 -34.55 12.41
C ALA A 416 -1.19 -34.52 13.84
N ALA A 417 -0.31 -35.46 14.16
CA ALA A 417 0.45 -35.42 15.41
C ALA A 417 1.26 -34.12 15.49
N THR A 418 1.09 -33.38 16.59
CA THR A 418 1.53 -31.98 16.73
C THR A 418 2.39 -31.83 17.98
N THR A 419 3.45 -31.02 17.92
CA THR A 419 4.22 -30.63 19.12
C THR A 419 4.11 -29.13 19.30
N LEU A 420 3.67 -28.70 20.49
CA LEU A 420 3.53 -27.30 20.85
C LEU A 420 4.65 -26.86 21.78
N TYR A 421 5.13 -25.63 21.59
CA TYR A 421 6.32 -25.08 22.22
C TYR A 421 5.95 -23.92 23.15
N ALA A 422 6.38 -23.96 24.40
CA ALA A 422 6.09 -22.91 25.37
C ALA A 422 6.93 -21.65 25.09
N LYS A 423 6.29 -20.49 25.04
CA LYS A 423 6.97 -19.19 25.01
C LYS A 423 7.15 -18.63 26.41
N TRP A 424 8.28 -17.97 26.62
CA TRP A 424 8.67 -17.40 27.91
C TRP A 424 9.14 -15.96 27.73
N THR A 425 8.50 -15.02 28.42
CA THR A 425 8.96 -13.64 28.56
C THR A 425 9.65 -13.53 29.91
N ALA A 426 10.84 -12.93 29.99
CA ALA A 426 11.50 -12.74 31.30
C ALA A 426 10.65 -11.79 32.18
N SER A 427 10.62 -12.04 33.48
CA SER A 427 10.07 -11.10 34.44
C SER A 427 11.03 -9.93 34.61
N GLU A 428 10.52 -8.71 34.59
CA GLU A 428 11.31 -7.51 34.89
C GLU A 428 11.29 -7.18 36.38
N TYR A 429 12.40 -6.61 36.87
CA TYR A 429 12.57 -6.10 38.22
C TYR A 429 13.11 -4.68 38.22
N THR A 430 12.63 -3.87 39.15
CA THR A 430 13.08 -2.50 39.33
C THR A 430 14.33 -2.47 40.21
N VAL A 431 15.42 -1.89 39.71
CA VAL A 431 16.56 -1.46 40.54
C VAL A 431 16.45 0.04 40.76
N THR A 432 16.13 0.43 41.99
CA THR A 432 15.91 1.81 42.42
C THR A 432 17.19 2.39 43.00
N PHE A 433 17.55 3.59 42.57
CA PHE A 433 18.71 4.34 43.04
C PHE A 433 18.24 5.57 43.82
N ASP A 434 18.39 5.52 45.14
CA ASP A 434 18.16 6.66 46.02
C ASP A 434 19.47 7.44 46.23
N PRO A 435 19.62 8.64 45.64
CA PRO A 435 20.81 9.48 45.83
C PRO A 435 20.89 10.09 47.24
N ASN A 436 20.00 9.75 48.17
CA ASN A 436 20.08 10.12 49.58
C ASN A 436 20.23 11.63 49.77
N ASN A 437 19.26 12.37 49.24
CA ASN A 437 19.20 13.83 49.25
C ASN A 437 20.37 14.52 48.50
N GLY A 438 20.91 13.87 47.46
CA GLY A 438 21.83 14.48 46.49
C GLY A 438 21.09 15.04 45.26
N SER A 439 20.66 14.14 44.37
CA SER A 439 19.87 14.43 43.17
C SER A 439 18.42 13.96 43.30
N THR A 440 17.66 13.97 42.21
CA THR A 440 16.43 13.16 42.10
C THR A 440 16.76 11.67 42.10
N ALA A 441 15.90 10.86 42.74
CA ALA A 441 15.94 9.41 42.63
C ALA A 441 15.50 8.96 41.23
N PHE A 442 16.06 7.85 40.76
CA PHE A 442 15.70 7.24 39.49
C PHE A 442 15.70 5.70 39.63
N SER A 443 15.22 4.99 38.61
CA SER A 443 15.29 3.53 38.57
C SER A 443 15.57 3.02 37.16
N GLN A 444 15.98 1.76 37.07
CA GLN A 444 16.06 0.99 35.82
C GLN A 444 15.21 -0.26 35.93
N SER A 445 14.65 -0.71 34.81
CA SER A 445 14.05 -2.06 34.71
C SER A 445 15.11 -3.05 34.23
N VAL A 446 15.20 -4.22 34.87
CA VAL A 446 16.18 -5.26 34.56
C VAL A 446 15.46 -6.60 34.46
N ASN A 447 15.61 -7.29 33.32
CA ASN A 447 15.11 -8.65 33.13
C ASN A 447 15.73 -9.63 34.15
N HIS A 448 14.96 -10.62 34.61
CA HIS A 448 15.41 -11.64 35.57
C HIS A 448 16.73 -12.30 35.13
N GLY A 449 17.76 -12.17 35.97
CA GLY A 449 19.11 -12.67 35.72
C GLY A 449 20.03 -11.70 34.97
N GLY A 450 19.50 -10.58 34.48
CA GLY A 450 20.26 -9.47 33.91
C GLY A 450 21.03 -8.68 34.98
N LYS A 451 21.86 -7.73 34.54
CA LYS A 451 22.69 -6.89 35.41
C LYS A 451 22.16 -5.47 35.50
N ALA A 452 22.40 -4.82 36.63
CA ALA A 452 22.22 -3.39 36.81
C ALA A 452 23.31 -2.61 36.04
N THR A 453 22.93 -1.59 35.28
CA THR A 453 23.90 -0.61 34.76
C THR A 453 24.28 0.38 35.87
N LYS A 454 25.55 0.80 35.94
CA LYS A 454 25.99 1.88 36.85
C LYS A 454 25.57 3.23 36.27
N PRO A 455 24.82 4.07 37.01
CA PRO A 455 24.53 5.43 36.57
C PRO A 455 25.75 6.35 36.66
N ALA A 456 25.56 7.58 36.17
CA ALA A 456 26.40 8.70 36.58
C ALA A 456 26.42 8.81 38.12
N ASP A 457 27.56 9.19 38.68
CA ASP A 457 27.69 9.39 40.11
C ASP A 457 26.90 10.66 40.52
N PRO A 458 25.99 10.58 41.50
CA PRO A 458 25.15 11.70 41.87
C PRO A 458 25.97 12.82 42.49
N MET A 459 25.44 14.04 42.45
CA MET A 459 26.02 15.20 43.12
C MET A 459 25.21 15.55 44.39
N LYS A 460 25.88 16.08 45.41
CA LYS A 460 25.26 16.61 46.63
C LYS A 460 26.13 17.76 47.16
N THR A 461 25.57 18.96 47.22
CA THR A 461 26.32 20.17 47.61
C THR A 461 26.92 20.01 49.01
N GLY A 462 28.24 20.20 49.12
CA GLY A 462 28.98 20.02 50.37
C GLY A 462 29.40 18.57 50.69
N TYR A 463 29.26 17.61 49.74
CA TYR A 463 29.61 16.21 49.97
C TYR A 463 30.32 15.55 48.77
N THR A 464 31.29 14.67 49.09
CA THR A 464 31.92 13.73 48.15
C THR A 464 31.13 12.42 48.12
N PHE A 465 30.83 11.92 46.91
CA PHE A 465 30.18 10.63 46.71
C PHE A 465 31.15 9.46 46.98
N LYS A 466 30.67 8.40 47.66
CA LYS A 466 31.47 7.22 48.07
C LYS A 466 30.98 5.89 47.50
N GLY A 467 30.00 5.92 46.59
CA GLY A 467 29.45 4.73 45.94
C GLY A 467 27.99 4.45 46.28
N TRP A 468 27.44 3.44 45.61
CA TRP A 468 26.10 2.90 45.82
C TRP A 468 26.16 1.70 46.77
N TYR A 469 25.27 1.67 47.75
CA TYR A 469 25.22 0.66 48.82
C TYR A 469 23.83 0.07 48.91
N THR A 470 23.72 -1.22 49.21
CA THR A 470 22.44 -1.87 49.54
C THR A 470 21.90 -1.36 50.89
N GLU A 471 20.63 -1.63 51.18
CA GLU A 471 19.99 -1.31 52.47
C GLU A 471 20.76 -1.88 53.71
N ASN A 472 21.57 -2.92 53.52
CA ASN A 472 22.44 -3.53 54.53
C ASN A 472 23.86 -2.90 54.59
N ASP A 473 24.01 -1.66 54.13
CA ASP A 473 25.27 -0.89 54.05
C ASP A 473 26.46 -1.63 53.38
N THR A 474 26.15 -2.60 52.51
CA THR A 474 27.14 -3.32 51.70
C THR A 474 27.21 -2.69 50.31
N ALA A 475 28.42 -2.34 49.85
CA ALA A 475 28.64 -1.75 48.54
C ALA A 475 28.07 -2.63 47.41
N PHE A 476 27.38 -2.02 46.45
CA PHE A 476 26.65 -2.74 45.40
C PHE A 476 27.55 -3.06 44.20
N ASP A 477 27.75 -4.35 43.92
CA ASP A 477 28.41 -4.82 42.70
C ASP A 477 27.41 -4.92 41.54
N PHE A 478 27.62 -4.08 40.53
CA PHE A 478 26.85 -4.04 39.29
C PHE A 478 26.99 -5.32 38.43
N ASN A 479 27.89 -6.24 38.79
CA ASN A 479 27.92 -7.59 38.21
C ASN A 479 26.90 -8.57 38.81
N THR A 480 26.21 -8.19 39.89
CA THR A 480 25.18 -9.02 40.52
C THR A 480 23.98 -9.21 39.58
N ALA A 481 23.53 -10.45 39.42
CA ALA A 481 22.34 -10.78 38.65
C ALA A 481 21.06 -10.41 39.43
N ILE A 482 20.18 -9.63 38.81
CA ILE A 482 18.95 -9.12 39.42
C ILE A 482 17.85 -10.18 39.32
N THR A 483 17.41 -10.70 40.47
CA THR A 483 16.38 -11.76 40.59
C THR A 483 15.17 -11.33 41.43
N GLY A 484 15.10 -10.03 41.76
CA GLY A 484 14.03 -9.37 42.51
C GLY A 484 14.25 -7.85 42.45
N ASN A 485 13.29 -7.06 42.93
CA ASN A 485 13.48 -5.61 43.04
C ASN A 485 14.58 -5.30 44.08
N VAL A 486 15.41 -4.28 43.81
CA VAL A 486 16.54 -3.89 44.66
C VAL A 486 16.56 -2.38 44.85
N THR A 487 16.66 -1.90 46.09
CA THR A 487 17.00 -0.50 46.39
C THR A 487 18.50 -0.39 46.68
N VAL A 488 19.16 0.60 46.08
CA VAL A 488 20.53 1.00 46.46
C VAL A 488 20.57 2.50 46.75
N VAL A 489 21.33 2.86 47.76
CA VAL A 489 21.38 4.18 48.38
C VAL A 489 22.78 4.78 48.19
N ALA A 490 22.86 6.07 47.86
CA ALA A 490 24.12 6.79 47.76
C ALA A 490 24.72 7.06 49.15
N LYS A 491 26.02 6.78 49.28
CA LYS A 491 26.81 7.09 50.48
C LYS A 491 27.68 8.31 50.24
N TRP A 492 27.79 9.14 51.27
CA TRP A 492 28.34 10.50 51.20
C TRP A 492 29.33 10.76 52.33
N GLU A 493 30.33 11.59 52.07
CA GLU A 493 31.27 12.15 53.05
C GLU A 493 31.24 13.67 52.91
N ALA A 494 31.20 14.42 54.01
CA ALA A 494 31.12 15.89 53.96
C ALA A 494 32.46 16.51 53.51
N PHE A 495 32.40 17.67 52.87
CA PHE A 495 33.59 18.47 52.56
C PHE A 495 34.29 18.94 53.84
N SER A 496 35.62 19.08 53.77
CA SER A 496 36.45 19.54 54.88
C SER A 496 36.46 21.07 55.00
N GLY A 497 36.20 21.57 56.21
CA GLY A 497 36.32 22.98 56.60
C GLY A 497 37.66 23.35 57.26
N ASP A 498 38.67 22.48 57.17
CA ASP A 498 39.98 22.74 57.76
C ASP A 498 40.81 23.70 56.88
N ALA A 499 40.74 24.98 57.22
CA ALA A 499 41.52 26.07 56.62
C ALA A 499 42.84 26.35 57.37
N TYR A 500 43.40 25.39 58.14
CA TYR A 500 44.65 25.64 58.86
C TYR A 500 45.88 25.57 57.96
N LEU A 501 46.91 26.34 58.31
CA LEU A 501 48.28 26.04 57.90
C LEU A 501 48.90 24.98 58.82
N VAL A 502 49.73 24.10 58.26
CA VAL A 502 50.62 23.19 58.99
C VAL A 502 52.06 23.75 59.08
N ALA A 503 52.42 24.72 58.23
CA ALA A 503 53.68 25.46 58.31
C ALA A 503 53.57 26.87 57.69
N LEU A 504 54.36 27.82 58.21
CA LEU A 504 54.59 29.15 57.64
C LEU A 504 56.04 29.59 57.94
N SER A 505 56.75 30.16 56.96
CA SER A 505 58.10 30.68 57.13
C SER A 505 58.46 31.78 56.12
N LEU A 506 59.52 32.54 56.42
CA LEU A 506 60.12 33.57 55.57
C LEU A 506 61.54 33.18 55.15
N SER A 507 62.04 33.77 54.05
CA SER A 507 63.43 33.64 53.63
C SER A 507 64.43 34.54 54.39
N SER A 508 63.92 35.53 55.14
CA SER A 508 64.70 36.43 56.01
C SER A 508 63.78 37.01 57.09
N GLY A 509 64.30 37.22 58.30
CA GLY A 509 63.52 37.54 59.50
C GLY A 509 62.88 36.29 60.14
N GLU A 510 62.78 36.29 61.47
CA GLU A 510 62.08 35.25 62.23
C GLU A 510 60.66 35.69 62.58
N LEU A 511 59.66 34.82 62.34
CA LEU A 511 58.27 35.08 62.70
C LEU A 511 58.15 35.20 64.22
N THR A 512 57.61 36.34 64.67
CA THR A 512 57.36 36.66 66.08
C THR A 512 55.87 36.92 66.27
N PRO A 513 55.14 36.09 67.04
CA PRO A 513 55.59 34.84 67.68
C PRO A 513 55.95 33.75 66.65
N GLY A 514 56.67 32.71 67.07
CA GLY A 514 56.96 31.56 66.21
C GLY A 514 55.68 30.86 65.74
N PHE A 515 55.72 30.24 64.55
CA PHE A 515 54.52 29.69 63.90
C PHE A 515 53.73 28.72 64.78
N ALA A 516 52.42 28.97 64.89
CA ALA A 516 51.44 28.06 65.46
C ALA A 516 50.12 28.20 64.70
N LYS A 517 49.50 27.08 64.29
CA LYS A 517 48.38 27.08 63.32
C LYS A 517 47.19 27.99 63.67
N GLU A 518 46.95 28.20 64.97
CA GLU A 518 45.86 29.04 65.48
C GLU A 518 46.16 30.55 65.40
N VAL A 519 47.44 30.94 65.42
CA VAL A 519 47.89 32.33 65.36
C VAL A 519 47.82 32.83 63.92
N THR A 520 47.01 33.86 63.70
CA THR A 520 46.82 34.51 62.41
C THR A 520 47.87 35.58 62.14
N ASP A 521 48.32 36.32 63.14
CA ASP A 521 49.09 37.54 62.94
C ASP A 521 50.52 37.44 63.46
N TYR A 522 51.47 37.78 62.59
CA TYR A 522 52.91 37.63 62.78
C TYR A 522 53.64 38.94 62.50
N THR A 523 54.77 39.14 63.18
CA THR A 523 55.66 40.27 62.97
C THR A 523 57.10 39.79 62.77
N THR A 524 57.91 40.56 62.04
CA THR A 524 59.36 40.42 62.06
C THR A 524 60.03 41.75 61.73
N VAL A 525 61.26 41.95 62.21
CA VAL A 525 62.09 43.10 61.81
C VAL A 525 63.24 42.57 60.95
N VAL A 526 63.53 43.26 59.85
CA VAL A 526 64.67 42.98 58.98
C VAL A 526 65.52 44.24 58.80
N SER A 527 66.84 44.07 58.72
CA SER A 527 67.75 45.19 58.60
C SER A 527 67.57 45.93 57.27
N HIS A 528 68.06 47.18 57.22
CA HIS A 528 67.89 48.04 56.04
C HIS A 528 68.30 47.36 54.71
N PHE A 529 69.31 46.49 54.73
CA PHE A 529 69.83 45.80 53.55
C PHE A 529 68.96 44.64 53.03
N VAL A 530 67.88 44.26 53.73
CA VAL A 530 66.94 43.24 53.27
C VAL A 530 65.81 43.92 52.48
N ASP A 531 65.95 43.95 51.16
CA ASP A 531 65.01 44.61 50.25
C ASP A 531 63.90 43.70 49.70
N GLN A 532 63.93 42.40 50.01
CA GLN A 532 62.94 41.41 49.57
C GLN A 532 62.88 40.17 50.49
N VAL A 533 61.72 39.51 50.51
CA VAL A 533 61.52 38.19 51.16
C VAL A 533 60.65 37.27 50.31
N SER A 534 60.83 35.96 50.45
CA SER A 534 59.88 34.93 49.99
C SER A 534 59.15 34.32 51.18
N VAL A 535 57.87 33.99 50.99
CA VAL A 535 57.05 33.25 51.97
C VAL A 535 56.96 31.79 51.55
N THR A 536 57.05 30.85 52.48
CA THR A 536 56.62 29.45 52.28
C THR A 536 55.48 29.14 53.24
N ALA A 537 54.37 28.60 52.72
CA ALA A 537 53.22 28.22 53.53
C ALA A 537 52.67 26.87 53.08
N SER A 538 52.23 26.03 54.03
CA SER A 538 51.67 24.71 53.77
C SER A 538 50.30 24.58 54.42
N VAL A 539 49.27 24.21 53.64
CA VAL A 539 47.93 23.92 54.18
C VAL A 539 47.88 22.59 54.92
N TYR A 540 46.91 22.45 55.83
CA TYR A 540 46.72 21.25 56.65
C TYR A 540 45.86 20.19 55.93
N ASP A 541 44.76 20.58 55.28
CA ASP A 541 43.98 19.70 54.40
C ASP A 541 44.54 19.69 52.97
N SER A 542 44.67 18.51 52.35
CA SER A 542 45.18 18.37 50.98
C SER A 542 44.28 18.94 49.89
N HIS A 543 43.01 19.24 50.19
CA HIS A 543 42.05 19.85 49.26
C HIS A 543 41.95 21.37 49.44
N ALA A 544 42.54 21.94 50.50
CA ALA A 544 42.54 23.37 50.73
C ALA A 544 43.45 24.09 49.72
N THR A 545 43.00 25.27 49.28
CA THR A 545 43.75 26.14 48.37
C THR A 545 44.43 27.29 49.13
N LEU A 546 45.45 27.88 48.52
CA LEU A 546 46.33 28.86 49.14
C LEU A 546 46.55 30.05 48.19
N THR A 547 46.45 31.26 48.72
CA THR A 547 46.92 32.48 48.02
C THR A 547 47.82 33.31 48.93
N ILE A 548 48.81 33.98 48.34
CA ILE A 548 49.75 34.88 49.02
C ILE A 548 49.73 36.22 48.29
N ASN A 549 49.40 37.30 49.01
CA ASN A 549 49.08 38.62 48.43
C ASN A 549 48.11 38.53 47.24
N GLY A 550 47.05 37.73 47.39
CA GLY A 550 46.01 37.52 46.39
C GLY A 550 46.41 36.69 45.16
N LYS A 551 47.65 36.17 45.09
CA LYS A 551 48.12 35.29 44.01
C LYS A 551 48.09 33.84 44.47
N THR A 552 47.60 32.92 43.64
CA THR A 552 47.61 31.48 43.91
C THR A 552 49.04 30.99 44.22
N ALA A 553 49.17 30.21 45.29
CA ALA A 553 50.43 29.61 45.73
C ALA A 553 50.26 28.10 45.94
N THR A 554 51.33 27.34 45.78
CA THR A 554 51.34 25.89 45.99
C THR A 554 51.74 25.58 47.43
N SER A 555 50.99 24.71 48.11
CA SER A 555 51.29 24.24 49.46
C SER A 555 52.73 23.71 49.56
N GLY A 556 53.50 24.19 50.55
CA GLY A 556 54.89 23.79 50.78
C GLY A 556 55.89 24.29 49.74
N GLN A 557 55.54 25.30 48.94
CA GLN A 557 56.47 25.96 48.01
C GLN A 557 56.68 27.43 48.38
N ALA A 558 57.91 27.92 48.16
CA ALA A 558 58.26 29.31 48.37
C ALA A 558 57.70 30.19 47.24
N THR A 559 57.23 31.40 47.58
CA THR A 559 56.92 32.41 46.58
C THR A 559 58.18 32.89 45.84
N GLY A 560 57.98 33.49 44.67
CA GLY A 560 58.96 34.47 44.16
C GLY A 560 59.15 35.62 45.16
N PRO A 561 60.21 36.44 45.00
CA PRO A 561 60.52 37.51 45.92
C PRO A 561 59.42 38.58 45.98
N ILE A 562 59.10 38.99 47.20
CA ILE A 562 58.21 40.09 47.55
C ILE A 562 59.10 41.24 48.02
N GLY A 563 59.16 42.33 47.23
CA GLY A 563 59.96 43.50 47.57
C GLY A 563 59.43 44.24 48.80
N LEU A 564 60.35 44.81 49.59
CA LEU A 564 60.09 45.51 50.84
C LEU A 564 60.47 46.99 50.73
N ILE A 565 59.53 47.89 51.03
CA ILE A 565 59.84 49.30 51.31
C ILE A 565 60.37 49.45 52.74
N VAL A 566 61.05 50.56 53.03
CA VAL A 566 61.42 50.92 54.41
C VAL A 566 60.16 51.22 55.22
N GLY A 567 60.11 50.73 56.46
CA GLY A 567 58.91 50.73 57.30
C GLY A 567 58.14 49.40 57.24
N ASP A 568 56.84 49.46 57.52
CA ASP A 568 55.98 48.29 57.64
C ASP A 568 55.53 47.75 56.28
N ASN A 569 55.72 46.45 56.04
CA ASN A 569 55.26 45.75 54.84
C ASN A 569 54.28 44.64 55.25
N THR A 570 53.00 44.76 54.89
CA THR A 570 52.01 43.72 55.16
C THR A 570 52.01 42.67 54.05
N ILE A 571 52.20 41.41 54.41
CA ILE A 571 52.01 40.25 53.54
C ILE A 571 50.82 39.44 54.06
N THR A 572 49.94 39.01 53.15
CA THR A 572 48.73 38.25 53.45
C THR A 572 48.85 36.84 52.89
N VAL A 573 48.39 35.85 53.66
CA VAL A 573 48.35 34.43 53.29
C VAL A 573 46.94 33.91 53.60
N LEU A 574 46.14 33.66 52.57
CA LEU A 574 44.76 33.21 52.70
C LEU A 574 44.66 31.73 52.34
N VAL A 575 44.13 30.93 53.26
CA VAL A 575 43.76 29.53 53.04
C VAL A 575 42.25 29.44 52.85
N THR A 576 41.80 28.65 51.88
CA THR A 576 40.39 28.32 51.64
C THR A 576 40.22 26.80 51.65
N ALA A 577 39.38 26.28 52.55
CA ALA A 577 39.06 24.86 52.68
C ALA A 577 38.10 24.37 51.57
N GLN A 578 37.72 23.10 51.62
CA GLN A 578 36.88 22.47 50.59
C GLN A 578 35.41 22.90 50.66
N ASP A 579 34.95 23.40 51.81
CA ASP A 579 33.60 23.94 52.04
C ASP A 579 33.50 25.48 51.93
N ASP A 580 34.50 26.11 51.29
CA ASP A 580 34.72 27.57 51.18
C ASP A 580 35.02 28.29 52.52
N THR A 581 35.19 27.57 53.66
CA THR A 581 35.70 28.16 54.91
C THR A 581 37.08 28.76 54.67
N THR A 582 37.29 30.01 55.09
CA THR A 582 38.56 30.73 54.90
C THR A 582 39.26 31.05 56.22
N ARG A 583 40.60 31.06 56.20
CA ARG A 583 41.44 31.61 57.28
C ARG A 583 42.55 32.47 56.68
N LEU A 584 42.60 33.72 57.12
CA LEU A 584 43.62 34.69 56.76
C LEU A 584 44.74 34.70 57.80
N TYR A 585 45.98 34.71 57.33
CA TYR A 585 47.18 34.95 58.12
C TYR A 585 47.87 36.22 57.62
N THR A 586 48.34 37.05 58.54
CA THR A 586 49.00 38.35 58.29
C THR A 586 50.46 38.29 58.76
N ILE A 587 51.39 38.79 57.96
CA ILE A 587 52.80 38.96 58.33
C ILE A 587 53.20 40.42 58.11
N THR A 588 53.54 41.13 59.17
CA THR A 588 54.10 42.48 59.08
C THR A 588 55.63 42.41 59.15
N VAL A 589 56.28 42.70 58.02
CA VAL A 589 57.74 42.74 57.89
C VAL A 589 58.21 44.20 57.96
N VAL A 590 58.84 44.57 59.06
CA VAL A 590 59.36 45.93 59.30
C VAL A 590 60.79 46.01 58.78
N ARG A 591 61.05 46.80 57.74
CA ARG A 591 62.39 47.05 57.19
C ARG A 591 62.97 48.34 57.76
N GLU A 592 64.14 48.27 58.38
CA GLU A 592 64.77 49.43 59.03
C GLU A 592 65.17 50.55 58.03
N PRO A 593 65.13 51.84 58.44
CA PRO A 593 65.59 52.97 57.63
C PRO A 593 67.12 53.08 57.58
N GLU A 594 67.63 53.69 56.51
CA GLU A 594 69.01 54.16 56.43
C GLU A 594 69.17 55.47 57.20
N ILE A 595 70.35 55.70 57.80
CA ILE A 595 70.68 56.95 58.51
C ILE A 595 71.92 57.59 57.90
N SER A 596 71.83 58.89 57.57
CA SER A 596 72.85 59.61 56.81
C SER A 596 73.91 60.30 57.71
N PRO A 597 75.20 60.22 57.36
CA PRO A 597 76.28 60.97 58.03
C PRO A 597 76.55 62.35 57.39
N ASN A 598 75.72 62.82 56.46
CA ASN A 598 76.00 64.05 55.71
C ASN A 598 75.64 65.33 56.49
N ALA A 599 76.66 66.11 56.85
CA ALA A 599 76.53 67.40 57.54
C ALA A 599 76.77 68.64 56.64
N GLU A 600 76.67 68.51 55.31
CA GLU A 600 76.83 69.65 54.40
C GLU A 600 75.58 70.52 54.27
N LEU A 601 75.78 71.79 53.90
CA LEU A 601 74.74 72.64 53.35
C LEU A 601 74.60 72.38 51.84
N ASP A 602 73.36 72.26 51.36
CA ASP A 602 73.01 72.32 49.94
C ASP A 602 72.87 73.78 49.47
N ASN A 603 72.51 74.70 50.38
CA ASN A 603 72.41 76.11 50.06
C ASN A 603 72.69 77.02 51.27
N LEU A 604 73.22 78.21 51.00
CA LEU A 604 73.35 79.30 51.96
C LEU A 604 72.90 80.60 51.29
N LEU A 605 71.71 81.06 51.65
CA LEU A 605 71.12 82.29 51.12
C LEU A 605 71.15 83.39 52.17
N LEU A 606 71.42 84.60 51.69
CA LEU A 606 71.33 85.83 52.45
C LEU A 606 70.10 86.58 51.94
N SER A 607 69.23 87.09 52.82
CA SER A 607 68.07 87.86 52.35
C SER A 607 68.44 89.18 51.67
N HIS A 608 69.70 89.57 51.76
CA HIS A 608 70.25 90.75 51.15
C HIS A 608 71.74 90.49 50.86
N GLY A 609 72.24 90.80 49.66
CA GLY A 609 73.65 90.58 49.24
C GLY A 609 73.98 89.22 48.69
N THR A 610 75.07 89.17 47.91
CA THR A 610 75.62 87.96 47.29
C THR A 610 76.84 87.45 48.07
N LEU A 611 76.89 86.15 48.35
CA LEU A 611 78.09 85.53 48.93
C LEU A 611 79.30 85.69 47.98
N THR A 612 80.45 85.99 48.55
CA THR A 612 81.75 86.11 47.89
C THR A 612 82.79 85.28 48.68
N PRO A 613 83.33 84.17 48.13
CA PRO A 613 82.93 83.50 46.89
C PRO A 613 81.45 83.10 46.86
N GLY A 614 80.92 82.75 45.69
CA GLY A 614 79.59 82.15 45.60
C GLY A 614 79.49 80.86 46.43
N PHE A 615 78.28 80.48 46.85
CA PHE A 615 78.09 79.31 47.70
C PHE A 615 78.60 78.01 47.03
N SER A 616 79.29 77.18 47.81
CA SER A 616 79.71 75.83 47.45
C SER A 616 79.77 74.99 48.73
N SER A 617 79.22 73.78 48.74
CA SER A 617 79.02 73.00 49.98
C SER A 617 80.33 72.67 50.71
N ASP A 618 81.44 72.60 49.96
CA ASP A 618 82.78 72.38 50.45
C ASP A 618 83.34 73.56 51.27
N MET A 619 83.07 74.80 50.84
CA MET A 619 83.59 76.04 51.43
C MET A 619 82.86 76.49 52.70
N THR A 620 83.62 76.84 53.73
CA THR A 620 83.11 77.19 55.07
C THR A 620 83.21 78.68 55.45
N ASN A 621 83.70 79.56 54.56
CA ASN A 621 83.89 80.98 54.86
C ASN A 621 83.52 81.87 53.67
N TYR A 622 82.73 82.93 53.94
CA TYR A 622 82.19 83.84 52.93
C TYR A 622 82.16 85.29 53.43
N GLU A 623 82.27 86.25 52.50
CA GLU A 623 81.96 87.67 52.75
C GLU A 623 80.85 88.15 51.78
N THR A 624 80.20 89.29 52.05
CA THR A 624 79.19 89.88 51.17
C THR A 624 79.11 91.39 51.35
N ARG A 625 78.54 92.06 50.34
CA ARG A 625 77.94 93.38 50.45
C ARG A 625 76.42 93.20 50.25
N VAL A 626 75.62 93.39 51.32
CA VAL A 626 74.14 93.22 51.44
C VAL A 626 73.20 94.06 50.58
N GLY A 627 72.05 94.55 51.08
CA GLY A 627 70.98 95.26 50.36
C GLY A 627 70.87 96.74 50.78
N SER A 628 70.30 97.62 49.96
CA SER A 628 70.39 99.09 50.12
C SER A 628 70.05 99.68 51.51
N GLY A 629 68.79 99.61 51.94
CA GLY A 629 68.30 100.18 53.22
C GLY A 629 68.47 99.28 54.46
N VAL A 630 69.35 98.29 54.39
CA VAL A 630 69.25 97.07 55.21
C VAL A 630 69.92 97.21 56.59
N SER A 631 69.10 97.49 57.61
CA SER A 631 69.51 97.59 59.03
C SER A 631 69.50 96.24 59.76
N SER A 632 68.95 95.19 59.16
CA SER A 632 69.06 93.81 59.62
C SER A 632 68.92 92.87 58.42
N MET A 633 69.53 91.69 58.49
CA MET A 633 69.34 90.64 57.49
C MET A 633 68.90 89.34 58.14
N THR A 634 68.59 88.36 57.33
CA THR A 634 68.38 86.97 57.74
C THR A 634 69.27 86.07 56.88
N VAL A 635 69.66 84.94 57.46
CA VAL A 635 70.39 83.88 56.75
C VAL A 635 69.45 82.69 56.64
N THR A 636 69.26 82.20 55.43
CA THR A 636 68.47 81.00 55.11
C THR A 636 69.45 79.93 54.68
N ALA A 637 69.77 79.00 55.56
CA ALA A 637 70.63 77.86 55.24
C ALA A 637 69.76 76.61 55.00
N LEU A 638 70.11 75.83 53.97
CA LEU A 638 69.47 74.59 53.59
C LEU A 638 70.48 73.47 53.80
N VAL A 639 70.22 72.56 54.73
CA VAL A 639 71.04 71.34 54.91
C VAL A 639 70.76 70.35 53.78
N TYR A 640 71.80 69.64 53.35
CA TYR A 640 71.71 68.67 52.25
C TYR A 640 70.90 67.43 52.64
N ASP A 641 71.18 66.89 53.82
CA ASP A 641 70.36 65.88 54.47
C ASP A 641 69.15 66.57 55.14
N THR A 642 67.94 66.20 54.75
CA THR A 642 66.69 66.80 55.26
C THR A 642 66.42 66.48 56.73
N TYR A 643 67.11 65.50 57.31
CA TYR A 643 67.05 65.13 58.73
C TYR A 643 68.21 65.73 59.55
N ALA A 644 69.20 66.37 58.92
CA ALA A 644 70.25 67.09 59.62
C ALA A 644 69.72 68.31 60.38
N THR A 645 70.29 68.61 61.54
CA THR A 645 69.88 69.75 62.38
C THR A 645 70.77 70.96 62.15
N LEU A 646 70.19 72.16 62.26
CA LEU A 646 70.79 73.43 61.86
C LEU A 646 70.71 74.48 62.98
N LYS A 647 71.79 75.23 63.19
CA LYS A 647 71.87 76.36 64.14
C LYS A 647 72.52 77.58 63.49
N ILE A 648 71.94 78.76 63.65
CA ILE A 648 72.48 80.05 63.15
C ILE A 648 72.75 80.95 64.35
N ASN A 649 73.99 81.44 64.49
CA ASN A 649 74.50 82.12 65.69
C ASN A 649 74.15 81.37 66.99
N GLY A 650 74.29 80.03 66.97
CA GLY A 650 73.98 79.13 68.09
C GLY A 650 72.50 78.79 68.30
N LEU A 651 71.58 79.51 67.66
CA LEU A 651 70.13 79.29 67.79
C LEU A 651 69.61 78.28 66.77
N ALA A 652 68.87 77.27 67.23
CA ALA A 652 68.23 76.29 66.37
C ALA A 652 67.33 76.96 65.32
N THR A 653 67.53 76.60 64.05
CA THR A 653 66.83 77.15 62.89
C THR A 653 66.45 75.99 61.97
N ALA A 654 65.24 75.97 61.42
CA ALA A 654 64.81 74.90 60.52
C ALA A 654 65.45 75.04 59.13
N SER A 655 65.76 73.92 58.48
CA SER A 655 66.31 73.90 57.12
C SER A 655 65.43 74.69 56.13
N GLY A 656 66.06 75.50 55.28
CA GLY A 656 65.36 76.31 54.29
C GLY A 656 64.48 77.42 54.87
N LYS A 657 64.53 77.67 56.20
CA LYS A 657 63.88 78.82 56.83
C LYS A 657 64.90 79.91 57.15
N ALA A 658 64.47 81.15 56.95
CA ALA A 658 65.24 82.32 57.35
C ALA A 658 65.45 82.34 58.86
N SER A 659 66.65 82.70 59.29
CA SER A 659 66.95 83.04 60.69
C SER A 659 66.01 84.14 61.21
N ARG A 660 65.97 84.33 62.53
CA ARG A 660 65.46 85.61 63.08
C ARG A 660 66.32 86.77 62.53
N PRO A 661 65.78 88.01 62.40
CA PRO A 661 66.56 89.15 61.93
C PRO A 661 67.81 89.40 62.78
N ILE A 662 68.97 89.28 62.12
CA ILE A 662 70.29 89.60 62.64
C ILE A 662 70.51 91.08 62.36
N ALA A 663 70.52 91.91 63.40
CA ALA A 663 70.76 93.34 63.29
C ALA A 663 72.14 93.61 62.69
N LEU A 664 72.21 94.44 61.66
CA LEU A 664 73.43 94.79 60.96
C LEU A 664 73.86 96.21 61.32
N GLN A 665 75.04 96.29 61.95
CA GLN A 665 75.73 97.56 62.10
C GLN A 665 76.26 98.03 60.74
N ALA A 666 76.42 99.35 60.57
CA ALA A 666 77.11 99.87 59.39
C ALA A 666 78.58 99.44 59.43
N GLY A 667 79.02 98.67 58.43
CA GLY A 667 80.35 98.07 58.38
C GLY A 667 80.33 96.54 58.58
N ARG A 668 81.42 95.99 59.13
CA ARG A 668 81.65 94.55 59.21
C ARG A 668 80.81 93.90 60.32
N ASN A 669 79.97 92.94 59.95
CA ASN A 669 79.23 92.05 60.86
C ASN A 669 79.72 90.61 60.63
N VAL A 670 79.47 89.68 61.56
CA VAL A 670 79.84 88.25 61.44
C VAL A 670 78.66 87.37 61.83
N ILE A 671 78.44 86.28 61.08
CA ILE A 671 77.37 85.30 61.30
C ILE A 671 77.96 83.89 61.19
N THR A 672 77.56 82.97 62.07
CA THR A 672 77.95 81.55 62.06
C THR A 672 76.75 80.64 61.81
N VAL A 673 77.00 79.52 61.12
CA VAL A 673 75.99 78.51 60.76
C VAL A 673 76.59 77.12 61.02
N LEU A 674 75.96 76.31 61.87
CA LEU A 674 76.41 74.97 62.26
C LEU A 674 75.36 73.93 61.84
N VAL A 675 75.84 72.83 61.26
CA VAL A 675 75.06 71.67 60.81
C VAL A 675 75.52 70.42 61.58
N THR A 676 74.58 69.56 61.96
CA THR A 676 74.81 68.22 62.52
C THR A 676 74.01 67.20 61.71
N ALA A 677 74.63 66.15 61.20
CA ALA A 677 73.99 65.13 60.35
C ALA A 677 72.91 64.30 61.10
N GLN A 678 72.13 63.50 60.34
CA GLN A 678 71.13 62.58 60.91
C GLN A 678 71.76 61.52 61.86
N ASP A 679 73.03 61.14 61.64
CA ASP A 679 73.78 60.27 62.54
C ASP A 679 73.97 60.82 63.98
N GLY A 680 73.72 62.12 64.20
CA GLY A 680 73.87 62.80 65.49
C GLY A 680 75.32 63.04 65.95
N VAL A 681 76.32 62.67 65.14
CA VAL A 681 77.75 62.68 65.47
C VAL A 681 78.54 63.59 64.52
N THR A 682 78.25 63.56 63.23
CA THR A 682 78.99 64.31 62.21
C THR A 682 78.53 65.78 62.16
N ASN A 683 79.48 66.72 62.16
CA ASN A 683 79.22 68.16 62.32
C ASN A 683 80.05 69.03 61.36
N ARG A 684 79.49 70.13 60.86
CA ARG A 684 80.17 71.09 59.97
C ARG A 684 79.74 72.54 60.22
N SER A 685 80.66 73.49 60.13
CA SER A 685 80.41 74.91 60.46
C SER A 685 80.84 75.85 59.33
N TYR A 686 80.03 76.88 59.09
CA TYR A 686 80.16 77.89 58.03
C TYR A 686 80.10 79.32 58.62
N THR A 687 80.75 80.31 57.98
CA THR A 687 80.88 81.70 58.48
C THR A 687 80.61 82.76 57.39
N VAL A 688 79.93 83.88 57.70
CA VAL A 688 79.54 84.96 56.75
C VAL A 688 79.82 86.38 57.29
N ILE A 689 80.20 87.34 56.41
CA ILE A 689 80.54 88.78 56.66
C ILE A 689 79.80 89.75 55.65
N VAL A 690 79.53 91.08 55.84
CA VAL A 690 78.24 91.76 55.36
C VAL A 690 78.18 93.32 54.85
N THR A 691 77.42 93.82 53.77
CA THR A 691 77.18 95.30 53.24
C THR A 691 75.90 95.97 52.40
N ARG A 692 75.66 96.17 51.01
CA ARG A 692 74.46 96.92 50.29
C ARG A 692 74.03 96.89 48.67
N GLU A 693 72.86 96.32 48.10
CA GLU A 693 72.22 96.17 46.66
C GLU A 693 70.60 95.80 46.40
N SER A 694 70.01 95.21 45.25
CA SER A 694 68.52 95.21 44.65
C SER A 694 67.64 93.96 43.95
N GLU A 695 66.68 94.06 42.89
CA GLU A 695 65.27 93.34 42.64
C GLU A 695 64.64 92.45 41.31
N PRO A 696 63.41 92.56 40.55
CA PRO A 696 62.37 91.48 39.93
C PRO A 696 61.75 91.51 38.37
N THR A 697 60.70 90.90 37.58
CA THR A 697 59.49 89.84 37.35
C THR A 697 58.77 89.83 35.84
N THR A 698 57.72 89.18 35.08
CA THR A 698 56.57 88.05 34.85
C THR A 698 55.72 88.10 33.40
N GLU A 699 54.69 87.39 32.66
CA GLU A 699 53.73 86.12 32.46
C GLU A 699 52.62 86.01 31.17
N ARG A 700 51.92 84.87 30.60
CA ARG A 700 50.55 84.77 29.72
C ARG A 700 50.01 83.49 28.70
N PRO A 701 48.74 83.27 27.99
CA PRO A 701 48.14 82.08 27.08
C PRO A 701 47.07 82.30 25.79
N THR A 702 46.11 81.57 24.98
CA THR A 702 45.37 80.22 24.45
C THR A 702 44.29 80.36 23.19
N GLU A 703 43.36 79.57 22.40
CA GLU A 703 42.77 78.14 21.93
C GLU A 703 41.54 77.98 20.75
N THR A 704 40.97 76.79 20.20
CA THR A 704 39.57 76.36 19.47
C THR A 704 39.26 75.60 17.99
N VAL A 705 38.09 74.83 17.61
CA VAL A 705 37.69 73.93 16.31
C VAL A 705 36.13 73.44 15.91
N ILE A 706 35.62 72.92 14.66
CA ILE A 706 34.24 72.19 14.19
C ILE A 706 33.96 71.42 12.71
N PRO A 707 32.81 70.63 12.33
CA PRO A 707 32.46 69.71 11.07
C PRO A 707 30.97 69.49 10.32
N GLU A 708 30.65 68.60 9.23
CA GLU A 708 29.29 68.40 8.40
C GLU A 708 28.76 66.99 7.58
N PRO A 709 27.99 66.76 6.38
CA PRO A 709 26.88 65.67 6.00
C PRO A 709 26.74 64.75 4.60
N GLU A 710 25.56 64.11 4.10
CA GLU A 710 25.33 62.94 3.04
C GLU A 710 24.06 62.77 1.96
N SER A 711 23.59 61.58 1.35
CA SER A 711 22.83 61.30 -0.02
C SER A 711 21.60 60.24 -0.35
N GLN A 712 21.51 59.35 -1.46
CA GLN A 712 20.26 58.82 -2.29
C GLN A 712 20.08 57.29 -2.94
N SER A 713 18.97 56.83 -3.66
CA SER A 713 18.55 55.39 -4.11
C SER A 713 18.64 54.80 -5.58
N ARG A 714 19.25 53.60 -5.77
CA ARG A 714 19.22 52.70 -6.98
C ARG A 714 19.29 51.20 -6.56
N PHE A 715 18.81 50.24 -7.37
CA PHE A 715 18.99 48.79 -7.08
C PHE A 715 20.40 48.30 -7.41
N ARG A 716 20.99 47.50 -6.50
CA ARG A 716 22.32 46.91 -6.60
C ARG A 716 22.20 45.40 -6.84
N VAL A 717 22.59 44.93 -8.01
CA VAL A 717 22.80 43.49 -8.25
C VAL A 717 24.23 43.16 -7.83
N TYR A 718 24.41 42.03 -7.15
CA TYR A 718 25.73 41.58 -6.73
C TYR A 718 26.09 40.29 -7.47
N VAL A 719 27.25 40.28 -8.12
CA VAL A 719 27.80 39.08 -8.76
C VAL A 719 29.06 38.69 -8.01
N ASN A 720 29.03 37.53 -7.36
CA ASN A 720 30.09 37.06 -6.44
C ASN A 720 30.47 38.11 -5.37
N GLY A 721 29.46 38.75 -4.77
CA GLY A 721 29.62 39.78 -3.73
C GLY A 721 30.12 41.14 -4.23
N LYS A 722 30.54 41.27 -5.49
CA LYS A 722 30.92 42.55 -6.10
C LYS A 722 29.67 43.27 -6.61
N THR A 723 29.42 44.46 -6.07
CA THR A 723 28.35 45.37 -6.52
C THR A 723 28.52 45.74 -7.98
N ASP A 724 27.42 45.75 -8.73
CA ASP A 724 27.34 46.33 -10.07
C ASP A 724 26.10 47.25 -10.13
N GLU A 725 26.30 48.56 -9.98
CA GLU A 725 25.20 49.52 -10.05
C GLU A 725 24.74 49.68 -11.50
N GLN A 726 23.42 49.79 -11.71
CA GLN A 726 22.75 49.88 -13.03
C GLN A 726 22.54 48.56 -13.80
N ILE A 727 22.80 47.38 -13.23
CA ILE A 727 22.42 46.09 -13.87
C ILE A 727 20.91 45.79 -13.76
N ALA A 728 20.17 46.36 -12.80
CA ALA A 728 18.72 46.19 -12.71
C ALA A 728 17.98 47.49 -12.40
N VAL A 729 16.74 47.57 -12.86
CA VAL A 729 15.78 48.63 -12.53
C VAL A 729 14.44 48.02 -12.12
N GLY A 730 13.75 48.67 -11.20
CA GLY A 730 12.42 48.26 -10.77
C GLY A 730 11.61 49.50 -10.40
N THR A 731 10.32 49.48 -10.77
CA THR A 731 9.37 50.54 -10.41
C THR A 731 8.27 49.91 -9.58
N PRO A 732 8.04 50.34 -8.32
CA PRO A 732 6.98 49.79 -7.50
C PRO A 732 5.60 50.20 -8.02
N VAL A 733 4.67 49.24 -8.07
CA VAL A 733 3.28 49.44 -8.51
C VAL A 733 2.31 48.86 -7.48
N LYS A 734 1.00 49.12 -7.66
CA LYS A 734 -0.05 48.50 -6.86
C LYS A 734 -0.98 47.67 -7.75
N GLU A 735 -1.01 46.35 -7.54
CA GLU A 735 -1.95 45.43 -8.17
C GLU A 735 -3.02 45.04 -7.16
N ASN A 736 -4.30 45.35 -7.42
CA ASN A 736 -5.44 45.01 -6.56
C ASN A 736 -5.25 45.39 -5.07
N GLY A 737 -4.58 46.52 -4.81
CA GLY A 737 -4.26 47.02 -3.46
C GLY A 737 -2.98 46.47 -2.85
N LYS A 738 -2.46 45.32 -3.30
CA LYS A 738 -1.16 44.77 -2.90
C LYS A 738 -0.01 45.55 -3.56
N THR A 739 1.11 45.64 -2.86
CA THR A 739 2.35 46.29 -3.32
C THR A 739 3.21 45.30 -4.11
N VAL A 740 3.62 45.68 -5.32
CA VAL A 740 4.31 44.80 -6.26
C VAL A 740 5.55 45.48 -6.82
N LEU A 741 6.66 44.75 -6.90
CA LEU A 741 7.88 45.19 -7.57
C LEU A 741 8.32 44.14 -8.60
N GLU A 742 8.37 44.51 -9.88
CA GLU A 742 9.05 43.72 -10.91
C GLU A 742 10.44 44.31 -11.20
N VAL A 743 11.47 43.60 -10.75
CA VAL A 743 12.87 43.91 -10.99
C VAL A 743 13.26 43.38 -12.36
N ASN A 744 13.42 44.31 -13.29
CA ASN A 744 13.83 44.05 -14.66
C ASN A 744 15.36 44.11 -14.73
N VAL A 745 15.98 42.97 -15.00
CA VAL A 745 17.43 42.87 -15.16
C VAL A 745 17.83 43.26 -16.59
N ASP A 746 18.85 44.11 -16.72
CA ASP A 746 19.51 44.39 -17.99
C ASP A 746 20.32 43.15 -18.39
N ASN A 747 19.66 42.27 -19.14
CA ASN A 747 20.18 41.00 -19.61
C ASN A 747 21.48 41.17 -20.43
N ALA A 748 21.63 42.27 -21.17
CA ALA A 748 22.85 42.55 -21.92
C ALA A 748 24.02 42.90 -20.99
N LYS A 749 23.80 43.73 -19.96
CA LYS A 749 24.83 44.00 -18.93
C LYS A 749 25.15 42.74 -18.12
N LEU A 750 24.15 41.96 -17.72
CA LEU A 750 24.34 40.71 -16.99
C LEU A 750 25.21 39.73 -17.79
N ASN A 751 24.91 39.49 -19.07
CA ASN A 751 25.66 38.55 -19.90
C ASN A 751 27.11 39.04 -20.15
N ASN A 752 27.30 40.35 -20.37
CA ASN A 752 28.63 40.96 -20.43
C ASN A 752 29.41 40.80 -19.12
N ARG A 753 28.76 40.91 -17.96
CA ARG A 753 29.41 40.70 -16.65
C ARG A 753 29.75 39.23 -16.42
N LEU A 754 28.84 38.30 -16.73
CA LEU A 754 29.04 36.86 -16.61
C LEU A 754 30.23 36.36 -17.44
N ALA A 755 30.52 36.96 -18.59
CA ALA A 755 31.69 36.64 -19.41
C ALA A 755 33.04 36.85 -18.68
N HIS A 756 33.07 37.66 -17.61
CA HIS A 756 34.25 37.95 -16.80
C HIS A 756 34.32 37.17 -15.48
N GLU A 757 33.33 36.33 -15.18
CA GLU A 757 33.27 35.51 -13.96
C GLU A 757 33.67 34.06 -14.22
N GLY A 758 34.09 33.35 -13.17
CA GLY A 758 34.38 31.91 -13.24
C GLY A 758 33.13 31.04 -13.38
N ASP A 759 33.26 29.76 -13.03
CA ASP A 759 32.11 28.86 -12.89
C ASP A 759 31.50 28.99 -11.49
N LYS A 760 30.22 28.62 -11.39
CA LYS A 760 29.34 28.72 -10.21
C LYS A 760 29.21 30.14 -9.60
N PRO A 761 29.04 31.21 -10.42
CA PRO A 761 28.81 32.53 -9.86
C PRO A 761 27.46 32.60 -9.14
N VAL A 762 27.39 33.38 -8.06
CA VAL A 762 26.15 33.71 -7.36
C VAL A 762 25.71 35.13 -7.73
N ILE A 763 24.50 35.26 -8.25
CA ILE A 763 23.88 36.51 -8.70
C ILE A 763 22.76 36.84 -7.71
N ILE A 764 22.98 37.82 -6.84
CA ILE A 764 22.02 38.23 -5.82
C ILE A 764 21.25 39.46 -6.31
N VAL A 765 19.92 39.38 -6.21
CA VAL A 765 18.97 40.47 -6.45
C VAL A 765 18.26 40.80 -5.14
N PRO A 766 18.81 41.72 -4.32
CA PRO A 766 18.25 42.08 -3.03
C PRO A 766 17.24 43.23 -3.14
N VAL A 767 16.04 42.98 -2.61
CA VAL A 767 14.98 43.96 -2.42
C VAL A 767 14.73 44.07 -0.92
N MET A 768 15.18 45.16 -0.29
CA MET A 768 15.11 45.33 1.18
C MET A 768 13.80 45.97 1.65
N GLU A 769 13.01 46.55 0.74
CA GLU A 769 11.71 47.16 1.04
C GLU A 769 10.59 46.09 1.08
N PRO A 770 9.59 46.23 1.98
CA PRO A 770 8.61 45.18 2.27
C PRO A 770 7.42 45.16 1.29
N PHE A 771 7.65 44.69 0.06
CA PHE A 771 6.58 44.42 -0.92
C PHE A 771 5.76 43.16 -0.59
N ASP A 772 4.55 43.05 -1.14
CA ASP A 772 3.69 41.87 -1.03
C ASP A 772 3.97 40.82 -2.12
N LYS A 773 4.59 41.25 -3.23
CA LYS A 773 5.02 40.42 -4.36
C LYS A 773 6.27 41.04 -4.98
N VAL A 774 7.34 40.25 -5.11
CA VAL A 774 8.57 40.64 -5.80
C VAL A 774 8.86 39.64 -6.89
N ILE A 775 9.10 40.15 -8.10
CA ILE A 775 9.46 39.37 -9.29
C ILE A 775 10.86 39.80 -9.74
N THR A 776 11.70 38.85 -10.11
CA THR A 776 12.90 39.10 -10.93
C THR A 776 12.70 38.49 -12.31
N ALA A 777 12.87 39.30 -13.36
CA ALA A 777 12.72 38.88 -14.75
C ALA A 777 14.08 38.75 -15.47
N LEU A 778 14.30 37.61 -16.13
CA LEU A 778 15.47 37.28 -16.95
C LEU A 778 15.02 36.81 -18.34
N THR A 779 15.81 37.05 -19.40
CA THR A 779 15.58 36.35 -20.68
C THR A 779 16.05 34.91 -20.60
N GLY A 780 15.45 34.02 -21.39
CA GLY A 780 15.89 32.64 -21.52
C GLY A 780 17.36 32.53 -22.00
N GLU A 781 17.84 33.50 -22.78
CA GLU A 781 19.25 33.62 -23.17
C GLU A 781 20.18 33.83 -21.96
N SER A 782 19.85 34.76 -21.06
CA SER A 782 20.61 34.95 -19.81
C SER A 782 20.53 33.74 -18.90
N VAL A 783 19.36 33.08 -18.82
CA VAL A 783 19.24 31.81 -18.10
C VAL A 783 20.16 30.75 -18.72
N LYS A 784 20.26 30.65 -20.06
CA LYS A 784 21.21 29.73 -20.71
C LYS A 784 22.68 30.08 -20.41
N ALA A 785 23.04 31.36 -20.37
CA ALA A 785 24.37 31.81 -19.96
C ALA A 785 24.69 31.43 -18.51
N LEU A 786 23.70 31.53 -17.61
CA LEU A 786 23.78 31.12 -16.20
C LEU A 786 23.87 29.59 -16.05
N GLU A 787 23.09 28.82 -16.80
CA GLU A 787 23.16 27.34 -16.86
C GLU A 787 24.55 26.86 -17.26
N ASN A 788 25.10 27.41 -18.35
CA ASN A 788 26.41 27.03 -18.88
C ASN A 788 27.55 27.27 -17.87
N LYS A 789 27.35 28.19 -16.93
CA LYS A 789 28.28 28.48 -15.82
C LYS A 789 27.89 27.82 -14.49
N GLN A 790 26.87 26.96 -14.43
CA GLN A 790 26.36 26.36 -13.19
C GLN A 790 26.01 27.41 -12.11
N ALA A 791 25.53 28.58 -12.53
CA ALA A 791 25.29 29.73 -11.67
C ALA A 791 24.07 29.56 -10.75
N ILE A 792 24.00 30.39 -9.71
CA ILE A 792 22.86 30.49 -8.79
C ILE A 792 22.29 31.91 -8.87
N VAL A 793 20.98 32.02 -9.06
CA VAL A 793 20.23 33.29 -8.95
C VAL A 793 19.54 33.32 -7.59
N GLU A 794 19.72 34.40 -6.84
CA GLU A 794 19.22 34.53 -5.48
C GLU A 794 18.40 35.82 -5.32
N LEU A 795 17.08 35.69 -5.31
CA LEU A 795 16.16 36.80 -5.03
C LEU A 795 15.97 36.92 -3.51
N GLN A 796 16.41 38.02 -2.89
CA GLN A 796 16.28 38.24 -1.44
C GLN A 796 15.21 39.29 -1.15
N THR A 797 14.28 38.99 -0.24
CA THR A 797 13.18 39.90 0.17
C THR A 797 12.92 39.82 1.68
N PRO A 798 12.20 40.76 2.31
CA PRO A 798 11.84 40.67 3.72
C PRO A 798 10.85 39.53 4.04
N SER A 799 10.21 38.94 3.02
CA SER A 799 9.33 37.76 3.17
C SER A 799 10.09 36.44 2.97
N GLY A 800 11.36 36.49 2.57
CA GLY A 800 12.20 35.32 2.30
C GLY A 800 13.17 35.51 1.14
N SER A 801 14.17 34.65 1.08
CA SER A 801 15.14 34.53 -0.02
C SER A 801 14.87 33.27 -0.84
N TYR A 802 15.00 33.34 -2.16
CA TYR A 802 14.85 32.19 -3.06
C TYR A 802 16.12 31.99 -3.88
N ARG A 803 16.78 30.86 -3.67
CA ARG A 803 18.14 30.56 -4.11
C ARG A 803 18.15 29.43 -5.14
N LEU A 804 17.99 29.81 -6.41
CA LEU A 804 17.73 28.94 -7.56
C LEU A 804 19.01 28.66 -8.38
N PRO A 805 19.52 27.41 -8.43
CA PRO A 805 20.53 27.02 -9.41
C PRO A 805 19.95 27.10 -10.82
N ALA A 806 20.60 27.82 -11.73
CA ALA A 806 20.07 28.07 -13.07
C ALA A 806 19.86 26.77 -13.88
N ALA A 807 20.70 25.76 -13.66
CA ALA A 807 20.59 24.42 -14.25
C ALA A 807 19.22 23.74 -14.01
N GLU A 808 18.52 24.11 -12.93
CA GLU A 808 17.21 23.56 -12.58
C GLU A 808 16.05 24.21 -13.36
N VAL A 809 16.31 25.29 -14.12
CA VAL A 809 15.33 25.89 -15.05
C VAL A 809 15.24 25.11 -16.36
N ALA A 810 16.35 24.48 -16.78
CA ALA A 810 16.46 23.67 -17.99
C ALA A 810 15.82 24.34 -19.23
N ILE A 811 16.25 25.57 -19.53
CA ILE A 811 15.56 26.53 -20.39
C ILE A 811 15.33 26.05 -21.83
N GLU A 812 16.17 25.16 -22.36
CA GLU A 812 15.95 24.52 -23.67
C GLU A 812 14.79 23.50 -23.62
N SER A 813 14.70 22.72 -22.53
CA SER A 813 13.55 21.84 -22.29
C SER A 813 12.28 22.63 -22.00
N LEU A 814 12.40 23.75 -21.28
CA LEU A 814 11.29 24.65 -20.98
C LEU A 814 10.79 25.37 -22.25
N SER A 815 11.70 25.84 -23.11
CA SER A 815 11.43 26.43 -24.43
C SER A 815 10.64 25.48 -25.33
N SER A 816 11.02 24.18 -25.35
CA SER A 816 10.37 23.17 -26.20
C SER A 816 8.86 22.99 -25.94
N LYS A 817 8.36 23.41 -24.77
CA LYS A 817 6.92 23.36 -24.43
C LYS A 817 6.10 24.43 -25.17
N PHE A 818 6.72 25.54 -25.58
CA PHE A 818 6.10 26.60 -26.40
C PHE A 818 6.14 26.29 -27.90
N GLY A 819 6.64 25.11 -28.30
CA GLY A 819 6.73 24.66 -29.68
C GLY A 819 8.16 24.56 -30.21
N LYS A 820 8.29 24.49 -31.54
CA LYS A 820 9.59 24.44 -32.23
C LYS A 820 10.03 25.86 -32.62
N GLU A 821 11.35 26.09 -32.64
CA GLU A 821 12.00 27.31 -33.12
C GLU A 821 11.75 28.60 -32.31
N VAL A 822 11.29 28.49 -31.05
CA VAL A 822 11.21 29.63 -30.12
C VAL A 822 12.61 30.10 -29.71
N LYS A 823 12.90 31.38 -29.88
CA LYS A 823 14.18 32.00 -29.48
C LYS A 823 14.25 32.23 -27.98
N LEU A 824 15.38 31.91 -27.37
CA LEU A 824 15.60 32.13 -25.93
C LEU A 824 15.63 33.62 -25.53
N THR A 825 15.85 34.53 -26.48
CA THR A 825 15.73 35.99 -26.28
C THR A 825 14.29 36.43 -25.99
N ASP A 826 13.32 35.69 -26.52
CA ASP A 826 11.90 36.10 -26.57
C ASP A 826 11.10 35.46 -25.42
N ILE A 827 11.70 34.50 -24.71
CA ILE A 827 11.18 33.89 -23.48
C ILE A 827 11.61 34.72 -22.28
N VAL A 828 10.66 35.10 -21.41
CA VAL A 828 10.95 35.73 -20.11
C VAL A 828 10.75 34.71 -19.01
N VAL A 829 11.81 34.42 -18.25
CA VAL A 829 11.74 33.63 -17.01
C VAL A 829 11.54 34.58 -15.84
N LYS A 830 10.49 34.33 -15.05
CA LYS A 830 10.14 35.09 -13.86
C LYS A 830 10.36 34.23 -12.61
N ILE A 831 11.12 34.76 -11.67
CA ILE A 831 11.33 34.19 -10.32
C ILE A 831 10.55 35.07 -9.35
N GLU A 832 9.56 34.52 -8.64
CA GLU A 832 8.64 35.28 -7.79
C GLU A 832 8.65 34.79 -6.34
N ILE A 833 8.68 35.74 -5.40
CA ILE A 833 8.38 35.56 -3.98
C ILE A 833 7.17 36.45 -3.64
N LYS A 834 6.12 35.85 -3.09
CA LYS A 834 4.83 36.52 -2.87
C LYS A 834 4.21 36.11 -1.54
N LYS A 835 3.74 37.08 -0.75
CA LYS A 835 2.85 36.79 0.39
C LYS A 835 1.56 36.18 -0.14
N SER A 836 1.19 35.01 0.36
CA SER A 836 -0.01 34.29 -0.09
C SER A 836 -1.28 35.15 0.02
N ASP A 837 -2.33 34.75 -0.70
CA ASP A 837 -3.65 35.37 -0.58
C ASP A 837 -4.36 34.97 0.72
N PHE A 838 -5.38 35.75 1.09
CA PHE A 838 -6.12 35.57 2.33
C PHE A 838 -6.79 34.19 2.43
N ALA A 839 -7.20 33.59 1.31
CA ALA A 839 -7.84 32.26 1.31
C ALA A 839 -6.83 31.17 1.70
N LYS A 840 -5.60 31.21 1.18
CA LYS A 840 -4.52 30.31 1.63
C LYS A 840 -4.13 30.49 3.10
N VAL A 841 -4.14 31.74 3.59
CA VAL A 841 -3.86 32.04 5.00
C VAL A 841 -4.95 31.44 5.89
N GLN A 842 -6.22 31.76 5.62
CA GLN A 842 -7.36 31.21 6.35
C GLN A 842 -7.39 29.68 6.33
N LEU A 843 -7.16 29.06 5.16
CA LEU A 843 -7.13 27.60 5.02
C LEU A 843 -6.05 26.94 5.90
N LEU A 844 -4.89 27.58 6.07
CA LEU A 844 -3.85 27.08 6.97
C LEU A 844 -4.18 27.32 8.45
N GLU A 845 -4.79 28.47 8.78
CA GLU A 845 -5.28 28.76 10.13
C GLU A 845 -6.37 27.76 10.55
N ASP A 846 -7.33 27.44 9.66
CA ASP A 846 -8.39 26.47 9.90
C ASP A 846 -7.80 25.07 10.21
N VAL A 847 -6.83 24.61 9.42
CA VAL A 847 -6.14 23.31 9.62
C VAL A 847 -5.22 23.31 10.84
N SER A 848 -4.69 24.47 11.25
CA SER A 848 -3.99 24.65 12.53
C SER A 848 -4.96 24.57 13.71
N ASN A 849 -6.14 25.16 13.59
CA ASN A 849 -7.21 25.17 14.59
C ASN A 849 -7.87 23.80 14.82
N GLU A 850 -7.70 22.82 13.91
CA GLU A 850 -7.99 21.40 14.17
C GLU A 850 -7.10 20.78 15.26
N GLY A 851 -6.19 21.55 15.87
CA GLY A 851 -5.29 21.11 16.94
C GLY A 851 -4.03 20.42 16.45
N ARG A 852 -3.75 20.49 15.14
CA ARG A 852 -2.76 19.65 14.46
C ARG A 852 -1.33 20.20 14.46
N PHE A 853 -1.17 21.52 14.61
CA PHE A 853 0.12 22.22 14.71
C PHE A 853 -0.14 23.71 15.00
N THR A 854 0.89 24.47 15.37
CA THR A 854 0.84 25.93 15.44
C THR A 854 1.59 26.54 14.26
N VAL A 855 0.95 27.45 13.51
CA VAL A 855 1.63 28.27 12.49
C VAL A 855 2.57 29.27 13.16
N VAL A 856 3.85 29.29 12.77
CA VAL A 856 4.85 30.23 13.29
C VAL A 856 5.17 31.34 12.28
N VAL A 857 5.08 31.04 10.98
CA VAL A 857 5.24 32.04 9.91
C VAL A 857 4.14 31.84 8.86
N PRO A 858 3.36 32.89 8.51
CA PRO A 858 2.31 32.81 7.49
C PRO A 858 2.82 32.30 6.13
N PRO A 859 1.94 31.71 5.29
CA PRO A 859 2.35 31.14 4.03
C PRO A 859 2.92 32.17 3.03
N VAL A 860 3.98 31.75 2.34
CA VAL A 860 4.68 32.49 1.27
C VAL A 860 4.72 31.62 0.01
N ASP A 861 4.24 32.17 -1.10
CA ASP A 861 4.30 31.57 -2.43
C ASP A 861 5.70 31.78 -3.02
N PHE A 862 6.36 30.70 -3.42
CA PHE A 862 7.61 30.71 -4.18
C PHE A 862 7.39 30.02 -5.53
N THR A 863 7.53 30.77 -6.63
CA THR A 863 7.25 30.26 -7.98
C THR A 863 8.33 30.65 -9.00
N VAL A 864 8.45 29.82 -10.03
CA VAL A 864 9.23 30.10 -11.24
C VAL A 864 8.35 29.78 -12.44
N THR A 865 8.24 30.72 -13.36
CA THR A 865 7.52 30.55 -14.63
C THR A 865 8.37 31.01 -15.80
N ALA A 866 8.12 30.45 -16.97
CA ALA A 866 8.53 31.04 -18.24
C ALA A 866 7.28 31.58 -18.96
N ALA A 867 7.41 32.69 -19.66
CA ALA A 867 6.35 33.27 -20.48
C ALA A 867 6.86 33.61 -21.88
N TYR A 868 6.02 33.36 -22.89
CA TYR A 868 6.28 33.64 -24.30
C TYR A 868 4.95 33.92 -25.01
N ASN A 869 4.86 35.02 -25.78
CA ASN A 869 3.66 35.45 -26.50
C ASN A 869 2.33 35.46 -25.69
N GLY A 870 2.41 35.60 -24.36
CA GLY A 870 1.26 35.59 -23.45
C GLY A 870 0.90 34.21 -22.90
N GLU A 871 1.45 33.12 -23.46
CA GLU A 871 1.42 31.80 -22.83
C GLU A 871 2.40 31.77 -21.65
N THR A 872 2.06 31.03 -20.58
CA THR A 872 2.89 30.90 -19.38
C THR A 872 2.99 29.43 -18.97
N VAL A 873 4.21 28.96 -18.76
CA VAL A 873 4.53 27.60 -18.33
C VAL A 873 5.15 27.65 -16.94
N HIS A 874 4.58 26.87 -16.02
CA HIS A 874 5.11 26.70 -14.67
C HIS A 874 6.25 25.68 -14.63
N LEU A 875 7.20 25.92 -13.73
CA LEU A 875 8.30 25.02 -13.40
C LEU A 875 8.07 24.44 -12.00
N ASP A 876 7.27 23.38 -11.93
CA ASP A 876 6.75 22.88 -10.64
C ASP A 876 7.68 21.89 -9.93
N LYS A 877 8.70 21.34 -10.60
CA LYS A 877 9.64 20.35 -10.05
C LYS A 877 11.10 20.55 -10.46
N PHE A 878 12.00 20.10 -9.60
CA PHE A 878 13.45 20.18 -9.70
C PHE A 878 14.09 18.79 -9.61
N GLN A 879 15.32 18.64 -10.11
CA GLN A 879 16.15 17.43 -10.00
C GLN A 879 16.98 17.39 -8.71
N ILE A 880 17.33 18.56 -8.16
CA ILE A 880 18.02 18.71 -6.88
C ILE A 880 17.27 19.64 -5.94
N TYR A 881 17.58 19.58 -4.64
CA TYR A 881 16.99 20.50 -3.66
C TYR A 881 17.34 21.96 -3.96
N VAL A 882 16.31 22.77 -4.17
CA VAL A 882 16.42 24.22 -4.31
C VAL A 882 16.11 24.88 -2.96
N GLN A 883 16.93 25.84 -2.56
CA GLN A 883 16.87 26.45 -1.22
C GLN A 883 16.00 27.70 -1.19
N ARG A 884 15.24 27.83 -0.10
CA ARG A 884 14.47 29.03 0.27
C ARG A 884 14.80 29.34 1.72
N GLU A 885 15.11 30.59 2.04
CA GLU A 885 15.33 31.01 3.44
C GLU A 885 14.12 31.84 3.88
N ILE A 886 13.42 31.40 4.92
CA ILE A 886 12.28 32.11 5.49
C ILE A 886 12.75 32.74 6.83
N PRO A 887 12.76 34.08 6.96
CA PRO A 887 13.14 34.75 8.21
C PRO A 887 12.11 34.46 9.30
N LEU A 888 12.58 34.25 10.52
CA LEU A 888 11.70 34.15 11.68
C LEU A 888 11.23 35.58 12.09
N PRO A 889 9.95 35.74 12.50
CA PRO A 889 9.46 36.98 13.08
C PRO A 889 10.25 37.42 14.32
N GLU A 890 10.29 38.72 14.57
CA GLU A 890 10.93 39.26 15.77
C GLU A 890 10.24 38.73 17.03
N GLY A 891 11.02 38.17 17.97
CA GLY A 891 10.51 37.52 19.18
C GLY A 891 10.09 36.05 19.00
N ALA A 892 10.11 35.48 17.79
CA ALA A 892 9.86 34.05 17.60
C ALA A 892 11.04 33.22 18.15
N ASP A 893 10.72 32.14 18.87
CA ASP A 893 11.69 31.20 19.44
C ASP A 893 12.24 30.26 18.36
N PRO A 894 13.55 30.32 18.03
CA PRO A 894 14.12 29.46 16.98
C PRO A 894 14.06 27.96 17.29
N ASN A 895 13.94 27.60 18.57
CA ASN A 895 13.82 26.21 19.01
C ASN A 895 12.38 25.67 18.85
N LYS A 896 11.43 26.54 18.47
CA LYS A 896 10.02 26.19 18.20
C LYS A 896 9.70 26.18 16.70
N ILE A 897 10.68 25.84 15.86
CA ILE A 897 10.46 25.50 14.46
C ILE A 897 10.68 24.00 14.30
N THR A 898 9.59 23.25 14.09
CA THR A 898 9.71 21.80 13.83
C THR A 898 10.09 21.53 12.38
N THR A 899 9.44 22.23 11.45
CA THR A 899 9.66 22.09 10.02
C THR A 899 8.99 23.22 9.26
N ALA A 900 9.42 23.47 8.02
CA ALA A 900 8.52 24.03 7.02
C ALA A 900 7.56 22.95 6.49
N ILE A 901 6.42 23.40 5.98
CA ILE A 901 5.43 22.59 5.29
C ILE A 901 5.08 23.19 3.93
N VAL A 902 4.63 22.33 3.02
CA VAL A 902 3.79 22.76 1.90
C VAL A 902 2.32 22.66 2.29
N LEU A 903 1.54 23.67 1.93
CA LEU A 903 0.08 23.63 1.89
C LEU A 903 -0.38 23.25 0.48
N GLU A 904 -1.06 22.12 0.35
CA GLU A 904 -1.66 21.64 -0.90
C GLU A 904 -3.07 22.26 -1.10
N GLN A 905 -3.62 22.21 -2.32
CA GLN A 905 -4.90 22.87 -2.67
C GLN A 905 -6.13 22.32 -1.93
N ASP A 906 -6.04 21.12 -1.38
CA ASP A 906 -7.09 20.44 -0.60
C ASP A 906 -7.00 20.74 0.91
N GLY A 907 -6.20 21.73 1.30
CA GLY A 907 -5.95 22.12 2.68
C GLY A 907 -4.94 21.24 3.41
N THR A 908 -4.51 20.12 2.82
CA THR A 908 -3.60 19.21 3.50
C THR A 908 -2.16 19.69 3.46
N VAL A 909 -1.40 19.28 4.48
CA VAL A 909 -0.01 19.73 4.68
C VAL A 909 0.96 18.55 4.70
N ARG A 910 2.20 18.81 4.29
CA ARG A 910 3.27 17.81 4.25
C ARG A 910 4.63 18.40 4.61
N HIS A 911 5.52 17.54 5.09
CA HIS A 911 6.92 17.88 5.38
C HIS A 911 7.64 18.56 4.20
N VAL A 912 8.61 19.41 4.54
CA VAL A 912 9.68 19.87 3.64
C VAL A 912 10.98 19.91 4.45
N PRO A 913 12.09 19.27 4.01
CA PRO A 913 13.32 19.23 4.79
C PRO A 913 13.85 20.62 5.13
N THR A 914 13.86 20.92 6.43
CA THR A 914 14.11 22.25 6.97
C THR A 914 15.08 22.16 8.14
N TYR A 915 16.09 23.03 8.12
CA TYR A 915 16.98 23.27 9.26
C TYR A 915 16.97 24.75 9.65
N VAL A 916 17.28 25.08 10.91
CA VAL A 916 17.31 26.46 11.42
C VAL A 916 18.75 26.96 11.48
N THR A 917 18.98 28.19 11.03
CA THR A 917 20.31 28.81 11.07
C THR A 917 20.25 30.27 11.50
N LYS A 918 21.40 30.83 11.85
CA LYS A 918 21.55 32.26 12.16
C LYS A 918 22.49 32.94 11.17
N ARG A 919 22.13 34.15 10.75
CA ARG A 919 22.91 35.06 9.90
C ARG A 919 22.76 36.46 10.49
N ASP A 920 23.89 37.13 10.75
CA ASP A 920 23.95 38.50 11.29
C ASP A 920 23.01 38.75 12.49
N GLY A 921 23.00 37.77 13.42
CA GLY A 921 22.16 37.76 14.63
C GLY A 921 20.71 37.32 14.44
N LYS A 922 20.18 37.36 13.21
CA LYS A 922 18.80 36.97 12.88
C LYS A 922 18.69 35.47 12.61
N ALA A 923 17.52 34.89 12.90
CA ALA A 923 17.23 33.47 12.67
C ALA A 923 16.42 33.27 11.38
N TYR A 924 16.75 32.20 10.65
CA TYR A 924 16.15 31.82 9.38
C TYR A 924 15.93 30.31 9.35
N ALA A 925 14.81 29.86 8.81
CA ALA A 925 14.61 28.47 8.44
C ALA A 925 15.03 28.28 6.97
N VAL A 926 15.97 27.37 6.72
CA VAL A 926 16.41 27.01 5.38
C VAL A 926 15.61 25.81 4.90
N VAL A 927 14.70 26.07 3.97
CA VAL A 927 13.74 25.13 3.41
C VAL A 927 14.28 24.57 2.09
N ASN A 928 14.59 23.28 2.10
CA ASN A 928 15.15 22.56 0.96
C ASN A 928 14.00 21.82 0.25
N SER A 929 13.62 22.25 -0.96
CA SER A 929 12.49 21.63 -1.68
C SER A 929 12.80 21.28 -3.14
N LEU A 930 12.23 20.16 -3.57
CA LEU A 930 12.23 19.64 -4.95
C LEU A 930 11.06 20.17 -5.80
N THR A 931 10.19 21.04 -5.26
CA THR A 931 9.06 21.63 -6.00
C THR A 931 8.98 23.15 -5.83
N ASN A 932 8.19 23.81 -6.69
CA ASN A 932 7.61 25.12 -6.36
C ASN A 932 6.28 24.92 -5.64
N SER A 933 5.95 25.83 -4.71
CA SER A 933 4.73 25.74 -3.88
C SER A 933 4.53 26.96 -2.97
N THR A 934 3.49 26.87 -2.14
CA THR A 934 3.23 27.70 -0.95
C THR A 934 3.94 27.07 0.25
N TYR A 935 4.76 27.83 0.99
CA TYR A 935 5.54 27.35 2.13
C TYR A 935 5.23 28.13 3.42
N SER A 936 5.14 27.43 4.55
CA SER A 936 4.90 27.98 5.90
C SER A 936 5.80 27.30 6.92
N LEU A 937 6.13 27.95 8.05
CA LEU A 937 6.84 27.32 9.17
C LEU A 937 5.86 26.95 10.29
N ILE A 938 6.03 25.77 10.90
CA ILE A 938 5.16 25.27 11.98
C ILE A 938 5.93 24.75 13.20
N TRP A 939 5.23 24.77 14.34
CA TRP A 939 5.57 24.05 15.56
C TRP A 939 4.59 22.90 15.75
N HIS A 940 5.10 21.67 15.85
CA HIS A 940 4.33 20.43 15.93
C HIS A 940 5.11 19.37 16.71
N PRO A 941 5.22 19.48 18.05
CA PRO A 941 5.91 18.48 18.87
C PRO A 941 5.04 17.24 19.06
N MET A 942 5.52 16.08 18.60
CA MET A 942 4.87 14.78 18.76
C MET A 942 5.68 13.86 19.68
N THR A 943 4.98 13.14 20.56
CA THR A 943 5.53 12.14 21.48
C THR A 943 4.60 10.94 21.59
N PHE A 944 5.16 9.74 21.74
CA PHE A 944 4.38 8.51 21.95
C PHE A 944 4.78 7.84 23.27
N ALA A 945 3.80 7.36 24.02
CA ALA A 945 4.02 6.77 25.35
C ALA A 945 4.83 5.47 25.28
N ASP A 946 4.68 4.71 24.20
CA ASP A 946 5.38 3.45 23.98
C ASP A 946 6.80 3.59 23.40
N VAL A 947 7.29 4.83 23.18
CA VAL A 947 8.71 5.10 22.85
C VAL A 947 9.45 5.89 23.94
N GLU A 948 8.78 6.27 25.03
CA GLU A 948 9.31 7.21 26.04
C GLU A 948 10.60 6.73 26.73
N LEU A 949 10.78 5.40 26.82
CA LEU A 949 11.98 4.72 27.34
C LEU A 949 12.72 3.90 26.25
N HIS A 950 12.29 3.99 24.99
CA HIS A 950 12.83 3.19 23.89
C HIS A 950 14.05 3.88 23.24
N TRP A 951 15.06 3.12 22.81
CA TRP A 951 16.31 3.69 22.26
C TRP A 951 16.09 4.63 21.05
N ALA A 952 15.01 4.42 20.30
CA ALA A 952 14.66 5.22 19.13
C ALA A 952 13.80 6.47 19.43
N LYS A 953 13.49 6.78 20.71
CA LYS A 953 12.65 7.91 21.16
C LYS A 953 12.85 9.18 20.34
N ASN A 954 14.06 9.72 20.33
CA ASN A 954 14.38 11.00 19.70
C ASN A 954 14.24 10.94 18.18
N ALA A 955 14.45 9.78 17.55
CA ALA A 955 14.26 9.59 16.11
C ALA A 955 12.78 9.45 15.72
N VAL A 956 11.99 8.72 16.50
CA VAL A 956 10.55 8.57 16.29
C VAL A 956 9.83 9.89 16.51
N ASN A 957 10.10 10.57 17.64
CA ASN A 957 9.45 11.82 18.00
C ASN A 957 9.79 12.93 17.00
N ASP A 958 11.06 13.12 16.61
CA ASP A 958 11.46 14.12 15.60
C ASP A 958 10.81 13.85 14.22
N MET A 959 10.88 12.62 13.72
CA MET A 959 10.30 12.28 12.42
C MET A 959 8.76 12.32 12.41
N ALA A 960 8.08 12.04 13.53
CA ALA A 960 6.63 12.25 13.65
C ALA A 960 6.27 13.73 13.75
N SER A 961 7.04 14.50 14.54
CA SER A 961 6.92 15.96 14.65
C SER A 961 7.06 16.63 13.27
N ARG A 962 7.97 16.13 12.43
CA ARG A 962 8.17 16.63 11.06
C ARG A 962 7.09 16.21 10.05
N LEU A 963 6.06 15.44 10.42
CA LEU A 963 5.05 14.84 9.54
C LEU A 963 5.62 13.78 8.56
N VAL A 964 6.75 13.15 8.90
CA VAL A 964 7.37 12.07 8.12
C VAL A 964 6.84 10.69 8.55
N LEU A 965 6.59 10.52 9.85
CA LEU A 965 6.01 9.30 10.45
C LEU A 965 4.63 9.55 11.05
N ASN A 966 3.81 8.50 11.05
CA ASN A 966 2.55 8.45 11.79
C ASN A 966 2.62 7.38 12.88
N GLY A 967 2.00 7.62 14.03
CA GLY A 967 1.67 6.58 15.00
C GLY A 967 0.67 5.57 14.45
N VAL A 968 0.36 4.53 15.24
CA VAL A 968 -0.84 3.70 14.99
C VAL A 968 -2.10 4.34 15.57
N ASP A 969 -1.92 5.23 16.54
CA ASP A 969 -2.89 6.17 17.09
C ASP A 969 -2.15 7.44 17.57
N GLU A 970 -2.85 8.36 18.25
CA GLU A 970 -2.29 9.63 18.76
C GLU A 970 -1.19 9.46 19.84
N LYS A 971 -1.10 8.29 20.49
CA LYS A 971 -0.27 8.05 21.68
C LYS A 971 0.66 6.83 21.56
N SER A 972 0.43 5.96 20.57
CA SER A 972 1.20 4.73 20.35
C SER A 972 1.84 4.70 18.96
N TYR A 973 3.11 4.32 18.89
CA TYR A 973 3.88 4.21 17.64
C TYR A 973 4.18 2.76 17.22
N ARG A 974 4.23 1.83 18.19
CA ARG A 974 4.68 0.44 18.09
C ARG A 974 6.11 0.32 17.51
N PRO A 975 7.14 0.75 18.26
CA PRO A 975 8.52 0.84 17.77
C PRO A 975 9.07 -0.46 17.16
N ASP A 976 8.92 -1.59 17.86
CA ASP A 976 9.50 -2.88 17.47
C ASP A 976 8.65 -3.67 16.45
N ALA A 977 7.49 -3.14 16.04
CA ALA A 977 6.69 -3.79 15.00
C ALA A 977 7.39 -3.66 13.63
N PRO A 978 7.36 -4.71 12.79
CA PRO A 978 7.94 -4.65 11.46
C PRO A 978 7.17 -3.69 10.56
N ILE A 979 7.87 -2.98 9.67
CA ILE A 979 7.27 -2.07 8.69
C ILE A 979 7.01 -2.78 7.36
N THR A 980 5.93 -2.39 6.65
CA THR A 980 5.64 -2.89 5.30
C THR A 980 6.43 -2.15 4.21
N ARG A 981 6.57 -2.78 3.04
CA ARG A 981 7.23 -2.19 1.86
C ARG A 981 6.59 -0.87 1.42
N ALA A 982 5.26 -0.76 1.51
CA ALA A 982 4.52 0.46 1.18
C ALA A 982 4.67 1.57 2.24
N GLU A 983 4.63 1.23 3.53
CA GLU A 983 4.93 2.19 4.60
C GLU A 983 6.34 2.77 4.44
N LEU A 984 7.37 1.95 4.23
CA LEU A 984 8.74 2.46 4.03
C LEU A 984 8.81 3.42 2.82
N ALA A 985 8.17 3.08 1.70
CA ALA A 985 8.14 3.95 0.53
C ALA A 985 7.47 5.30 0.83
N ALA A 986 6.34 5.31 1.55
CA ALA A 986 5.65 6.53 1.97
C ALA A 986 6.48 7.37 2.96
N VAL A 987 7.16 6.73 3.91
CA VAL A 987 8.06 7.40 4.85
C VAL A 987 9.22 8.07 4.11
N ILE A 988 9.85 7.39 3.14
CA ILE A 988 10.92 7.99 2.32
C ILE A 988 10.38 9.19 1.49
N VAL A 989 9.23 9.05 0.85
CA VAL A 989 8.62 10.14 0.05
C VAL A 989 8.34 11.38 0.90
N ARG A 990 7.76 11.21 2.10
CA ARG A 990 7.54 12.31 3.05
C ARG A 990 8.85 12.89 3.56
N ALA A 991 9.82 12.04 3.92
CA ALA A 991 11.15 12.46 4.37
C ALA A 991 11.89 13.32 3.34
N LEU A 992 11.69 13.06 2.05
CA LEU A 992 12.28 13.85 0.96
C LEU A 992 11.54 15.19 0.70
N GLY A 993 10.43 15.47 1.38
CA GLY A 993 9.62 16.65 1.12
C GLY A 993 8.86 16.58 -0.21
N LEU A 994 8.46 15.38 -0.62
CA LEU A 994 7.60 15.14 -1.77
C LEU A 994 6.15 14.97 -1.33
N SER A 995 5.21 15.30 -2.22
CA SER A 995 3.80 14.94 -2.02
C SER A 995 3.65 13.42 -2.15
N ASP A 996 2.89 12.80 -1.25
CA ASP A 996 2.53 11.37 -1.29
C ASP A 996 1.18 11.13 -2.00
N ARG A 997 0.69 12.15 -2.72
CA ARG A 997 -0.62 12.19 -3.38
C ARG A 997 -0.54 11.98 -4.88
N GLY A 998 -1.69 11.63 -5.45
CA GLY A 998 -1.87 11.18 -6.83
C GLY A 998 -2.40 9.75 -6.87
N GLN A 999 -3.12 9.40 -7.93
CA GLN A 999 -3.72 8.08 -8.11
C GLN A 999 -3.40 7.56 -9.51
N THR A 1000 -2.52 6.57 -9.61
CA THR A 1000 -2.22 5.87 -10.86
C THR A 1000 -1.71 4.48 -10.50
N ALA A 1001 -2.46 3.43 -10.86
CA ALA A 1001 -2.03 2.06 -10.65
C ALA A 1001 -0.78 1.78 -11.53
N MET A 1002 0.37 1.61 -10.89
CA MET A 1002 1.68 1.43 -11.54
C MET A 1002 2.21 -0.01 -11.42
N PHE A 1003 1.70 -0.78 -10.46
CA PHE A 1003 2.03 -2.17 -10.22
C PHE A 1003 0.75 -3.00 -10.20
N ASN A 1004 0.83 -4.26 -10.64
CA ASN A 1004 -0.33 -5.14 -10.84
C ASN A 1004 -1.12 -5.45 -9.56
N ASP A 1005 -0.49 -5.25 -8.38
CA ASP A 1005 -1.02 -5.50 -7.04
C ASP A 1005 -1.25 -4.21 -6.23
N VAL A 1006 -1.25 -3.04 -6.88
CA VAL A 1006 -1.50 -1.73 -6.27
C VAL A 1006 -2.69 -1.07 -6.97
N LYS A 1007 -3.74 -0.74 -6.21
CA LYS A 1007 -4.91 -0.05 -6.73
C LYS A 1007 -4.71 1.46 -6.75
N ALA A 1008 -5.60 2.16 -7.45
CA ALA A 1008 -5.61 3.63 -7.49
C ALA A 1008 -6.07 4.26 -6.16
N ASP A 1009 -6.93 3.56 -5.41
CA ASP A 1009 -7.54 3.97 -4.15
C ASP A 1009 -6.80 3.48 -2.88
N ASP A 1010 -5.78 2.63 -3.02
CA ASP A 1010 -4.92 2.25 -1.89
C ASP A 1010 -4.22 3.49 -1.31
N TRP A 1011 -4.17 3.61 0.03
CA TRP A 1011 -3.64 4.82 0.69
C TRP A 1011 -2.18 5.14 0.35
N TYR A 1012 -1.40 4.14 -0.07
CA TYR A 1012 0.00 4.27 -0.49
C TYR A 1012 0.17 4.53 -2.00
N SER A 1013 -0.90 4.55 -2.80
CA SER A 1013 -0.82 4.60 -4.27
C SER A 1013 0.02 5.79 -4.78
N GLY A 1014 -0.29 7.01 -4.31
CA GLY A 1014 0.47 8.22 -4.65
C GLY A 1014 1.92 8.18 -4.17
N ALA A 1015 2.18 7.65 -2.97
CA ALA A 1015 3.52 7.44 -2.45
C ALA A 1015 4.34 6.49 -3.34
N LEU A 1016 3.76 5.40 -3.84
CA LEU A 1016 4.45 4.47 -4.73
C LEU A 1016 4.74 5.09 -6.10
N VAL A 1017 3.80 5.82 -6.69
CA VAL A 1017 4.01 6.59 -7.93
C VAL A 1017 5.18 7.58 -7.77
N LYS A 1018 5.26 8.28 -6.63
CA LYS A 1018 6.29 9.29 -6.37
C LYS A 1018 7.64 8.67 -6.00
N ALA A 1019 7.64 7.55 -5.28
CA ALA A 1019 8.84 6.76 -5.03
C ALA A 1019 9.43 6.19 -6.33
N TYR A 1020 8.60 5.84 -7.31
CA TYR A 1020 9.06 5.41 -8.64
C TYR A 1020 9.56 6.59 -9.49
N GLU A 1021 8.83 7.72 -9.54
CA GLU A 1021 9.24 8.93 -10.28
C GLU A 1021 10.65 9.41 -9.88
N TYR A 1022 10.98 9.32 -8.58
CA TYR A 1022 12.29 9.70 -8.04
C TYR A 1022 13.32 8.56 -7.98
N GLY A 1023 12.98 7.35 -8.46
CA GLY A 1023 13.89 6.22 -8.63
C GLY A 1023 14.22 5.42 -7.36
N ILE A 1024 13.40 5.55 -6.31
CA ILE A 1024 13.56 4.89 -5.01
C ILE A 1024 13.06 3.43 -5.09
N ILE A 1025 11.94 3.20 -5.79
CA ILE A 1025 11.40 1.85 -6.06
C ILE A 1025 11.36 1.54 -7.56
N GLN A 1026 11.24 0.25 -7.88
CA GLN A 1026 11.17 -0.26 -9.27
C GLN A 1026 10.15 -1.39 -9.48
N GLY A 1027 9.59 -1.97 -8.41
CA GLY A 1027 8.81 -3.22 -8.47
C GLY A 1027 9.69 -4.47 -8.53
N TYR A 1028 9.04 -5.62 -8.72
CA TYR A 1028 9.65 -6.90 -9.09
C TYR A 1028 9.42 -7.19 -10.58
N GLU A 1029 10.13 -8.16 -11.15
CA GLU A 1029 10.06 -8.54 -12.58
C GLU A 1029 8.68 -9.07 -13.02
N ASP A 1030 7.84 -9.51 -12.08
CA ASP A 1030 6.45 -9.92 -12.31
C ASP A 1030 5.45 -8.74 -12.38
N GLY A 1031 5.95 -7.50 -12.27
CA GLY A 1031 5.15 -6.27 -12.26
C GLY A 1031 4.42 -6.01 -10.93
N THR A 1032 4.72 -6.76 -9.86
CA THR A 1032 4.20 -6.51 -8.50
C THR A 1032 5.13 -5.59 -7.71
N PHE A 1033 4.61 -4.95 -6.65
CA PHE A 1033 5.42 -4.25 -5.65
C PHE A 1033 5.40 -4.95 -4.28
N ARG A 1034 4.37 -5.74 -4.00
CA ARG A 1034 4.06 -6.47 -2.76
C ARG A 1034 3.91 -5.51 -1.56
N PRO A 1035 2.98 -4.53 -1.65
CA PRO A 1035 2.94 -3.36 -0.76
C PRO A 1035 2.79 -3.71 0.73
N LEU A 1036 1.94 -4.69 1.04
CA LEU A 1036 1.59 -5.07 2.42
C LEU A 1036 2.57 -6.08 3.06
N ASN A 1037 3.58 -6.56 2.33
CA ASN A 1037 4.56 -7.47 2.90
C ASN A 1037 5.52 -6.70 3.84
N PRO A 1038 5.87 -7.24 5.02
CA PRO A 1038 7.00 -6.77 5.81
C PRO A 1038 8.28 -6.73 4.98
N ILE A 1039 9.09 -5.68 5.14
CA ILE A 1039 10.33 -5.52 4.38
C ILE A 1039 11.57 -5.95 5.17
N THR A 1040 12.50 -6.64 4.51
CA THR A 1040 13.78 -7.02 5.10
C THR A 1040 14.73 -5.83 5.24
N ARG A 1041 15.74 -5.97 6.09
CA ARG A 1041 16.78 -4.95 6.29
C ARG A 1041 17.62 -4.74 5.03
N GLU A 1042 17.93 -5.78 4.24
CA GLU A 1042 18.68 -5.60 2.99
C GLU A 1042 17.88 -4.94 1.85
N GLU A 1043 16.59 -5.26 1.71
CA GLU A 1043 15.69 -4.52 0.80
C GLU A 1043 15.57 -3.04 1.21
N THR A 1044 15.51 -2.78 2.52
CA THR A 1044 15.48 -1.43 3.09
C THR A 1044 16.77 -0.67 2.78
N MET A 1045 17.93 -1.32 2.93
CA MET A 1045 19.22 -0.75 2.53
C MET A 1045 19.23 -0.36 1.05
N VAL A 1046 18.64 -1.17 0.16
CA VAL A 1046 18.56 -0.84 -1.28
C VAL A 1046 17.62 0.32 -1.58
N MET A 1047 16.44 0.40 -0.95
CA MET A 1047 15.53 1.56 -1.11
C MET A 1047 16.17 2.84 -0.58
N MET A 1048 16.80 2.79 0.60
CA MET A 1048 17.51 3.94 1.17
C MET A 1048 18.77 4.32 0.38
N ALA A 1049 19.52 3.36 -0.19
CA ALA A 1049 20.68 3.64 -1.05
C ALA A 1049 20.31 4.27 -2.40
N ARG A 1050 19.05 4.15 -2.81
CA ARG A 1050 18.48 4.92 -3.93
C ARG A 1050 18.10 6.32 -3.45
N ALA A 1051 17.37 6.45 -2.34
CA ALA A 1051 17.02 7.73 -1.73
C ALA A 1051 18.23 8.62 -1.40
N MET A 1052 19.36 8.03 -1.02
CA MET A 1052 20.66 8.71 -0.85
C MET A 1052 21.05 9.56 -2.06
N LYS A 1053 20.73 9.14 -3.29
CA LYS A 1053 20.99 9.92 -4.51
C LYS A 1053 20.20 11.23 -4.51
N ASN A 1054 18.94 11.19 -4.10
CA ASN A 1054 18.04 12.35 -4.10
C ASN A 1054 18.46 13.40 -3.06
N VAL A 1055 19.06 12.97 -1.93
CA VAL A 1055 19.65 13.85 -0.91
C VAL A 1055 21.14 14.17 -1.15
N GLY A 1056 21.69 13.85 -2.32
CA GLY A 1056 23.09 14.16 -2.67
C GLY A 1056 24.17 13.35 -1.94
N LEU A 1057 23.79 12.34 -1.14
CA LEU A 1057 24.73 11.48 -0.42
C LEU A 1057 25.40 10.48 -1.38
N LYS A 1058 26.73 10.38 -1.28
CA LYS A 1058 27.54 9.51 -2.13
C LYS A 1058 27.43 8.05 -1.69
N LYS A 1059 27.33 7.13 -2.66
CA LYS A 1059 27.53 5.69 -2.47
C LYS A 1059 28.96 5.41 -1.98
N ALA A 1060 29.18 4.27 -1.32
CA ALA A 1060 30.52 3.83 -0.97
C ALA A 1060 31.37 3.59 -2.23
N SER A 1061 32.62 4.07 -2.20
CA SER A 1061 33.60 3.91 -3.28
C SER A 1061 34.80 3.10 -2.76
N GLY A 1062 34.96 1.88 -3.26
CA GLY A 1062 35.99 0.95 -2.81
C GLY A 1062 35.46 -0.48 -2.76
N ASP A 1063 36.16 -1.34 -2.01
CA ASP A 1063 35.77 -2.73 -1.78
C ASP A 1063 34.58 -2.82 -0.80
N THR A 1064 33.48 -3.42 -1.25
CA THR A 1064 32.25 -3.63 -0.46
C THR A 1064 32.46 -4.65 0.66
N ALA A 1065 33.25 -5.70 0.44
CA ALA A 1065 33.61 -6.67 1.46
C ALA A 1065 34.53 -6.05 2.53
N GLN A 1066 35.37 -5.08 2.17
CA GLN A 1066 36.11 -4.28 3.16
C GLN A 1066 35.17 -3.39 3.99
N ALA A 1067 34.25 -2.68 3.36
CA ALA A 1067 33.27 -1.82 4.05
C ALA A 1067 32.35 -2.61 5.00
N LEU A 1068 32.05 -3.87 4.68
CA LEU A 1068 31.24 -4.78 5.49
C LEU A 1068 32.07 -5.70 6.42
N SER A 1069 33.40 -5.61 6.39
CA SER A 1069 34.31 -6.54 7.08
C SER A 1069 34.13 -6.60 8.61
N ALA A 1070 33.66 -5.51 9.21
CA ALA A 1070 33.39 -5.40 10.65
C ALA A 1070 32.17 -6.20 11.12
N PHE A 1071 31.37 -6.78 10.21
CA PHE A 1071 30.15 -7.52 10.55
C PHE A 1071 30.33 -9.03 10.39
N GLU A 1072 29.92 -9.79 11.40
CA GLU A 1072 30.09 -11.25 11.43
C GLU A 1072 29.28 -11.93 10.32
N ASP A 1073 28.02 -11.51 10.16
CA ASP A 1073 27.02 -12.09 9.26
C ASP A 1073 27.03 -11.50 7.85
N ARG A 1074 28.07 -10.73 7.47
CA ARG A 1074 28.16 -10.05 6.16
C ARG A 1074 27.97 -10.97 4.94
N GLN A 1075 28.27 -12.27 5.07
CA GLN A 1075 28.06 -13.28 4.03
C GLN A 1075 26.57 -13.59 3.79
N SER A 1076 25.68 -13.20 4.70
CA SER A 1076 24.23 -13.29 4.58
C SER A 1076 23.60 -12.10 3.86
N VAL A 1077 24.39 -11.07 3.50
CA VAL A 1077 23.92 -9.97 2.65
C VAL A 1077 23.88 -10.47 1.21
N SER A 1078 22.72 -10.41 0.58
CA SER A 1078 22.55 -10.79 -0.81
C SER A 1078 23.40 -9.92 -1.74
N VAL A 1079 23.97 -10.53 -2.79
CA VAL A 1079 24.85 -9.85 -3.77
C VAL A 1079 24.19 -8.61 -4.41
N TRP A 1080 22.86 -8.64 -4.63
CA TRP A 1080 22.11 -7.50 -5.17
C TRP A 1080 21.96 -6.32 -4.17
N ALA A 1081 22.17 -6.56 -2.88
CA ALA A 1081 22.11 -5.58 -1.80
C ALA A 1081 23.48 -5.13 -1.28
N GLU A 1082 24.55 -5.86 -1.55
CA GLU A 1082 25.89 -5.66 -0.97
C GLU A 1082 26.41 -4.21 -1.09
N GLN A 1083 26.37 -3.63 -2.30
CA GLN A 1083 26.78 -2.24 -2.56
C GLN A 1083 25.90 -1.21 -1.83
N ALA A 1084 24.63 -1.53 -1.55
CA ALA A 1084 23.74 -0.68 -0.78
C ALA A 1084 24.03 -0.77 0.73
N ALA A 1085 24.18 -1.98 1.25
CA ALA A 1085 24.61 -2.24 2.63
C ALA A 1085 25.92 -1.51 2.93
N ALA A 1086 26.94 -1.70 2.09
CA ALA A 1086 28.23 -1.02 2.20
C ALA A 1086 28.10 0.51 2.17
N SER A 1087 27.18 1.06 1.36
CA SER A 1087 26.92 2.50 1.29
C SER A 1087 26.30 3.05 2.58
N LEU A 1088 25.28 2.39 3.13
CA LEU A 1088 24.63 2.85 4.36
C LEU A 1088 25.50 2.68 5.61
N VAL A 1089 26.28 1.60 5.66
CA VAL A 1089 27.30 1.36 6.70
C VAL A 1089 28.37 2.45 6.65
N THR A 1090 28.96 2.71 5.48
CA THR A 1090 30.01 3.74 5.31
C THR A 1090 29.50 5.14 5.66
N GLN A 1091 28.24 5.45 5.34
CA GLN A 1091 27.60 6.71 5.74
C GLN A 1091 27.11 6.74 7.20
N GLN A 1092 27.23 5.62 7.94
CA GLN A 1092 26.79 5.44 9.33
C GLN A 1092 25.27 5.58 9.56
N LEU A 1093 24.48 5.37 8.51
CA LEU A 1093 23.01 5.43 8.54
C LEU A 1093 22.45 4.16 9.22
N VAL A 1094 22.90 3.00 8.74
CA VAL A 1094 22.66 1.69 9.34
C VAL A 1094 23.81 1.32 10.28
N ARG A 1095 23.45 0.60 11.35
CA ARG A 1095 24.37 -0.03 12.29
C ARG A 1095 23.93 -1.50 12.46
N GLY A 1096 24.87 -2.35 12.89
CA GLY A 1096 24.54 -3.69 13.35
C GLY A 1096 23.97 -3.69 14.77
N ASP A 1097 23.67 -4.86 15.29
CA ASP A 1097 23.38 -5.08 16.70
C ASP A 1097 24.64 -5.06 17.58
N GLU A 1098 24.47 -5.25 18.89
CA GLU A 1098 25.58 -5.31 19.87
C GLU A 1098 26.53 -6.51 19.65
N ALA A 1099 26.09 -7.53 18.89
CA ALA A 1099 26.90 -8.67 18.49
C ALA A 1099 27.63 -8.44 17.14
N GLY A 1100 27.57 -7.24 16.57
CA GLY A 1100 28.25 -6.93 15.31
C GLY A 1100 27.61 -7.57 14.07
N ARG A 1101 26.28 -7.74 14.06
CA ARG A 1101 25.53 -8.37 12.95
C ARG A 1101 24.62 -7.36 12.27
N LEU A 1102 24.60 -7.37 10.93
CA LEU A 1102 23.70 -6.53 10.12
C LEU A 1102 22.27 -7.05 10.10
N MET A 1103 22.05 -8.34 10.32
CA MET A 1103 20.77 -9.04 10.23
C MET A 1103 20.02 -8.79 8.91
N PRO A 1104 20.67 -8.95 7.74
CA PRO A 1104 20.13 -8.49 6.45
C PRO A 1104 18.77 -9.09 6.09
N LEU A 1105 18.58 -10.39 6.37
CA LEU A 1105 17.36 -11.14 6.07
C LEU A 1105 16.23 -10.96 7.11
N SER A 1106 16.49 -10.28 8.23
CA SER A 1106 15.45 -9.98 9.22
C SER A 1106 14.57 -8.83 8.75
N PHE A 1107 13.29 -8.84 9.11
CA PHE A 1107 12.40 -7.69 8.89
C PHE A 1107 12.88 -6.48 9.70
N ILE A 1108 12.78 -5.28 9.13
CA ILE A 1108 13.16 -4.05 9.82
C ILE A 1108 12.00 -3.50 10.66
N SER A 1109 12.32 -3.02 11.85
CA SER A 1109 11.35 -2.37 12.73
C SER A 1109 11.00 -0.94 12.29
N ARG A 1110 9.84 -0.46 12.74
CA ARG A 1110 9.42 0.95 12.59
C ARG A 1110 10.42 1.90 13.27
N ALA A 1111 10.93 1.54 14.45
CA ALA A 1111 11.97 2.29 15.18
C ALA A 1111 13.30 2.42 14.41
N GLU A 1112 13.80 1.34 13.82
CA GLU A 1112 15.02 1.40 13.00
C GLU A 1112 14.81 2.23 11.73
N THR A 1113 13.63 2.13 11.12
CA THR A 1113 13.26 2.95 9.96
C THR A 1113 13.32 4.44 10.32
N ALA A 1114 12.73 4.85 11.44
CA ALA A 1114 12.80 6.23 11.94
C ALA A 1114 14.26 6.70 12.10
N ALA A 1115 15.09 5.89 12.76
CA ALA A 1115 16.48 6.22 13.02
C ALA A 1115 17.35 6.31 11.75
N ILE A 1116 17.14 5.43 10.76
CA ILE A 1116 17.89 5.45 9.48
C ILE A 1116 17.48 6.66 8.64
N VAL A 1117 16.19 7.00 8.60
CA VAL A 1117 15.65 8.14 7.85
C VAL A 1117 16.10 9.47 8.46
N GLN A 1118 15.99 9.64 9.79
CA GLN A 1118 16.51 10.82 10.49
C GLN A 1118 18.01 11.01 10.21
N ARG A 1119 18.82 9.95 10.38
CA ARG A 1119 20.26 10.00 10.09
C ARG A 1119 20.54 10.39 8.65
N MET A 1120 19.74 9.94 7.67
CA MET A 1120 19.93 10.31 6.27
C MET A 1120 19.75 11.82 6.06
N LEU A 1121 18.68 12.40 6.62
CA LEU A 1121 18.39 13.83 6.49
C LEU A 1121 19.42 14.70 7.21
N ILE A 1122 19.85 14.29 8.42
CA ILE A 1122 20.93 14.95 9.16
C ILE A 1122 22.26 14.88 8.38
N LYS A 1123 22.65 13.70 7.90
CA LYS A 1123 23.90 13.50 7.14
C LYS A 1123 23.95 14.31 5.85
N ALA A 1124 22.78 14.56 5.24
CA ALA A 1124 22.62 15.41 4.07
C ALA A 1124 22.58 16.93 4.39
N ASN A 1125 22.54 17.32 5.67
CA ASN A 1125 22.31 18.69 6.14
C ASN A 1125 20.96 19.27 5.68
N LEU A 1126 19.93 18.41 5.64
CA LEU A 1126 18.57 18.78 5.25
C LEU A 1126 17.65 19.08 6.45
N ILE A 1127 18.01 18.61 7.65
CA ILE A 1127 17.39 18.94 8.94
C ILE A 1127 18.45 19.16 10.02
N ASP A 1128 18.07 19.81 11.12
CA ASP A 1128 18.94 20.03 12.28
C ASP A 1128 19.36 18.73 12.98
N ASN A 1129 20.55 18.74 13.58
CA ASN A 1129 21.06 17.65 14.41
C ASN A 1129 20.75 17.91 15.90
N ASP A 1130 19.50 17.77 16.32
CA ASP A 1130 19.03 18.08 17.69
C ASP A 1130 19.42 16.98 18.72
N GLN A 1131 20.70 16.61 18.73
CA GLN A 1131 21.33 15.72 19.72
C GLN A 1131 21.84 16.52 20.94
N SER A 1132 21.15 17.61 21.28
CA SER A 1132 21.54 18.58 22.32
C SER A 1132 20.46 18.78 23.42
N GLN A 1133 19.58 17.78 23.57
CA GLN A 1133 18.64 17.63 24.68
C GLN A 1133 18.75 16.21 25.27
#